data_AF-A0A7Y6DYW9-F1
#
_entry.id   AF-A0A7Y6DYW9-F1
#
_cell.length_a   1.000
_cell.length_b   1.000
_cell.length_c   1.000
_cell.angle_alpha   90.00
_cell.angle_beta   90.00
_cell.angle_gamma   90.00
#
_symmetry.space_group_name_H-M   'P 1'
#
loop_
_entity.id
_entity.type
_entity.pdbx_description
1 polymer ?
#
loop_
_entity_poly.entity_id
_entity_poly.type
_entity_poly.pdbx_seq_one_letter_code
_entity_poly.pdbx_strand_id
1 'polypeptide(L)'
;MAHAAGDIAAFTDGETRLVYAAHVNDPIGPLYLLEDNTAKQFKSYAKANLQCFIPDCATPQFTTVSRARGRDGFRHLTGGGHSEESLFHKQGKHALLDWLARKHPDVDARPEVSMLPVVDRRADVLATHATGERIALEVQYSAMPAPGDRDSWESRTRDYQNVGVSPVWFLGHRGVHFKPQLGGETIELGPVARAILDAGMQLWWLNPILGVVAIPYVVDYVEREGFLLAPTSQDRTVYLWIEPIDSLTLTATGPHHPRLDELAYHRVAYLAAEQIRTDREEQRRATAVAKAERDKAHAADRQRRANERAVQKQRKVSDAIEAQNTAWSTSTMRANVLARYGGQIPEHLDLPSSSSGIRAHRQHWQALAYGHLMFAKLDSIATINDCLRVLSTDSLVSSRVAAGDTIRDWLQRLHALGHVDLVEGTEGRFTVTDPPRELLRREVRAERLRTEQARRLEQERRERQVAAKQRRHRREQAWLGSPLRAVVIERFSGLPELLTLGSSNTDNTGVDVALEHWRALAAIRIADLAPRFGIEDCVASIKREVPVTSVGSLRTAIRDWLLAAQHDGWVLALPLGRYLVQERFTSLDAAPPPPPAPPIVRDVVGIAGQIHLGPVATHCRICHRPLDEFLATQGVTTHTGCAEIPGRSVGVPAASRRGRLRTCKGCANTLPTGLEGAYHDGCTPWEQHRVRHQLMESEPRRVDETTDK
;
A
#
# COMPACT_ATOMS: atom_id res chain seq x y z
N MET A 1 -18.88 -5.98 20.44
CA MET A 1 -18.52 -7.03 19.46
C MET A 1 -19.37 -6.82 18.23
N ALA A 2 -18.84 -7.07 17.03
CA ALA A 2 -19.65 -7.11 15.82
C ALA A 2 -20.67 -8.24 15.93
N HIS A 3 -21.90 -8.01 15.47
CA HIS A 3 -22.87 -9.09 15.31
C HIS A 3 -22.35 -10.10 14.30
N ALA A 4 -22.49 -11.39 14.64
CA ALA A 4 -22.08 -12.46 13.74
C ALA A 4 -23.02 -12.52 12.52
N ALA A 5 -22.60 -13.19 11.44
CA ALA A 5 -23.47 -13.42 10.27
C ALA A 5 -24.85 -14.00 10.66
N GLY A 6 -24.92 -14.81 11.72
CA GLY A 6 -26.17 -15.36 12.25
C GLY A 6 -27.12 -14.31 12.82
N ASP A 7 -26.61 -13.24 13.42
CA ASP A 7 -27.42 -12.15 13.98
C ASP A 7 -28.01 -11.28 12.87
N ILE A 8 -27.22 -10.98 11.83
CA ILE A 8 -27.71 -10.26 10.63
C ILE A 8 -28.73 -11.14 9.88
N ALA A 9 -28.47 -12.44 9.76
CA ALA A 9 -29.45 -13.38 9.23
C ALA A 9 -30.74 -13.36 10.07
N ALA A 10 -30.66 -13.34 11.41
CA ALA A 10 -31.83 -13.24 12.28
C ALA A 10 -32.57 -11.89 12.13
N PHE A 11 -31.83 -10.79 11.97
CA PHE A 11 -32.41 -9.45 11.71
C PHE A 11 -33.12 -9.37 10.37
N THR A 12 -32.68 -10.15 9.37
CA THR A 12 -33.29 -10.21 8.04
C THR A 12 -34.29 -11.35 7.88
N ASP A 13 -34.32 -12.30 8.82
CA ASP A 13 -35.01 -13.57 8.64
C ASP A 13 -36.45 -13.27 8.25
N GLY A 14 -36.87 -13.88 7.13
CA GLY A 14 -38.00 -13.49 6.30
C GLY A 14 -39.35 -13.76 6.93
N GLU A 15 -39.50 -13.50 8.22
CA GLU A 15 -40.77 -13.49 8.92
C GLU A 15 -41.70 -12.52 8.19
N THR A 16 -42.80 -13.04 7.65
CA THR A 16 -43.81 -12.23 6.95
C THR A 16 -45.09 -12.09 7.76
N ARG A 17 -45.07 -12.55 9.01
CA ARG A 17 -46.26 -12.53 9.85
C ARG A 17 -46.55 -11.13 10.37
N LEU A 18 -47.84 -10.93 10.61
CA LEU A 18 -48.37 -9.74 11.25
C LEU A 18 -48.15 -9.91 12.76
N VAL A 19 -47.39 -9.03 13.40
CA VAL A 19 -47.29 -8.99 14.87
C VAL A 19 -48.26 -7.99 15.49
N TYR A 20 -48.89 -7.16 14.66
CA TYR A 20 -49.94 -6.23 15.04
C TYR A 20 -51.31 -6.64 14.47
N ALA A 21 -52.37 -6.34 15.21
CA ALA A 21 -53.75 -6.50 14.78
C ALA A 21 -54.62 -5.32 15.24
N ALA A 22 -55.65 -4.97 14.48
CA ALA A 22 -56.63 -3.99 14.89
C ALA A 22 -57.72 -4.64 15.73
N HIS A 23 -58.35 -3.87 16.61
CA HIS A 23 -59.54 -4.33 17.32
C HIS A 23 -60.75 -4.31 16.38
N VAL A 24 -61.61 -5.33 16.45
CA VAL A 24 -62.81 -5.41 15.60
C VAL A 24 -63.76 -4.23 15.86
N ASN A 25 -63.90 -3.83 17.12
CA ASN A 25 -64.80 -2.75 17.53
C ASN A 25 -64.17 -1.36 17.42
N ASP A 26 -62.86 -1.28 17.18
CA ASP A 26 -62.13 -0.02 17.00
C ASP A 26 -60.97 -0.24 16.00
N PRO A 27 -61.28 -0.29 14.69
CA PRO A 27 -60.28 -0.57 13.66
C PRO A 27 -59.24 0.53 13.47
N ILE A 28 -59.50 1.74 13.96
CA ILE A 28 -58.66 2.93 13.78
C ILE A 28 -57.84 3.23 15.05
N GLY A 29 -58.23 2.65 16.19
CA GLY A 29 -57.55 2.81 17.47
C GLY A 29 -56.16 2.15 17.54
N PRO A 30 -55.57 2.12 18.74
CA PRO A 30 -54.29 1.47 18.99
C PRO A 30 -54.31 0.00 18.56
N LEU A 31 -53.25 -0.44 17.89
CA LEU A 31 -53.13 -1.84 17.49
C LEU A 31 -52.71 -2.71 18.65
N TYR A 32 -53.22 -3.93 18.66
CA TYR A 32 -52.81 -4.98 19.56
C TYR A 32 -51.51 -5.63 19.06
N LEU A 33 -50.44 -5.55 19.86
CA LEU A 33 -49.18 -6.26 19.63
C LEU A 33 -49.27 -7.68 20.22
N LEU A 34 -49.02 -8.70 19.41
CA LEU A 34 -48.87 -10.07 19.91
C LEU A 34 -47.48 -10.24 20.53
N GLU A 35 -47.44 -10.33 21.85
CA GLU A 35 -46.22 -10.69 22.57
C GLU A 35 -45.73 -12.08 22.14
N ASP A 36 -44.42 -12.24 22.04
CA ASP A 36 -43.85 -13.51 21.60
C ASP A 36 -44.17 -14.64 22.60
N ASN A 37 -44.31 -15.88 22.10
CA ASN A 37 -44.70 -17.07 22.87
C ASN A 37 -46.12 -17.05 23.50
N THR A 38 -46.96 -16.05 23.19
CA THR A 38 -48.33 -15.95 23.72
C THR A 38 -49.41 -16.44 22.74
N ALA A 39 -49.06 -16.79 21.51
CA ALA A 39 -50.03 -17.09 20.46
C ALA A 39 -51.05 -18.17 20.85
N LYS A 40 -50.61 -19.25 21.52
CA LYS A 40 -51.51 -20.36 21.90
C LYS A 40 -52.61 -19.89 22.85
N GLN A 41 -52.25 -19.06 23.83
CA GLN A 41 -53.15 -18.53 24.85
C GLN A 41 -54.13 -17.51 24.24
N PHE A 42 -53.63 -16.67 23.33
CA PHE A 42 -54.42 -15.61 22.71
C PHE A 42 -55.27 -16.04 21.51
N LYS A 43 -55.20 -17.31 21.09
CA LYS A 43 -55.88 -17.77 19.86
C LYS A 43 -57.39 -17.52 19.87
N SER A 44 -58.06 -17.82 20.99
CA SER A 44 -59.51 -17.63 21.12
C SER A 44 -59.87 -16.14 21.16
N TYR A 45 -59.09 -15.34 21.89
CA TYR A 45 -59.27 -13.89 21.97
C TYR A 45 -59.10 -13.22 20.59
N ALA A 46 -58.02 -13.56 19.88
CA ALA A 46 -57.70 -12.98 18.59
C ALA A 46 -58.80 -13.23 17.56
N LYS A 47 -59.36 -14.44 17.50
CA LYS A 47 -60.47 -14.76 16.59
C LYS A 47 -61.73 -13.95 16.85
N ALA A 48 -62.00 -13.61 18.11
CA ALA A 48 -63.23 -12.94 18.52
C ALA A 48 -63.11 -11.40 18.48
N ASN A 49 -61.91 -10.85 18.73
CA ASN A 49 -61.73 -9.43 19.02
C ASN A 49 -60.73 -8.72 18.11
N LEU A 50 -59.93 -9.45 17.33
CA LEU A 50 -58.85 -8.88 16.51
C LEU A 50 -59.05 -9.17 15.02
N GLN A 51 -58.60 -8.23 14.20
CA GLN A 51 -58.65 -8.32 12.75
C GLN A 51 -57.41 -7.67 12.10
N CYS A 52 -57.26 -7.86 10.80
CA CYS A 52 -56.21 -7.21 10.03
C CYS A 52 -56.40 -5.70 10.05
N PHE A 53 -55.31 -5.00 10.35
CA PHE A 53 -55.28 -3.55 10.42
C PHE A 53 -55.03 -2.90 9.06
N ILE A 54 -54.80 -3.68 8.01
CA ILE A 54 -54.70 -3.17 6.64
C ILE A 54 -56.12 -2.81 6.15
N PRO A 55 -56.38 -1.55 5.77
CA PRO A 55 -57.66 -1.13 5.23
C PRO A 55 -58.05 -1.98 4.02
N ASP A 56 -59.36 -2.24 3.88
CA ASP A 56 -59.95 -2.97 2.76
C ASP A 56 -59.41 -4.40 2.56
N CYS A 57 -58.81 -5.00 3.60
CA CYS A 57 -58.43 -6.41 3.56
C CYS A 57 -59.67 -7.28 3.30
N ALA A 58 -59.66 -8.04 2.20
CA ALA A 58 -60.80 -8.89 1.79
C ALA A 58 -61.13 -9.99 2.81
N THR A 59 -60.17 -10.38 3.65
CA THR A 59 -60.30 -11.47 4.62
C THR A 59 -59.73 -11.03 5.97
N PRO A 60 -60.32 -10.03 6.64
CA PRO A 60 -59.67 -9.34 7.76
C PRO A 60 -59.59 -10.20 9.03
N GLN A 61 -60.33 -11.31 9.13
CA GLN A 61 -60.38 -12.08 10.36
C GLN A 61 -59.06 -12.82 10.62
N PHE A 62 -58.55 -12.71 11.85
CA PHE A 62 -57.28 -13.30 12.26
C PHE A 62 -57.41 -14.56 13.11
N THR A 63 -56.33 -15.33 13.13
CA THR A 63 -55.97 -16.25 14.20
C THR A 63 -54.50 -16.08 14.54
N THR A 64 -54.06 -16.54 15.70
CA THR A 64 -52.65 -16.58 16.08
C THR A 64 -52.00 -17.88 15.60
N VAL A 65 -50.70 -17.81 15.33
CA VAL A 65 -49.85 -18.94 14.96
C VAL A 65 -48.69 -18.96 15.95
N SER A 66 -48.59 -20.06 16.69
CA SER A 66 -47.43 -20.32 17.54
C SER A 66 -46.36 -21.06 16.76
N ARG A 67 -45.10 -20.65 16.89
CA ARG A 67 -43.99 -21.22 16.13
C ARG A 67 -42.94 -21.85 17.02
N ALA A 68 -42.34 -22.93 16.52
CA ALA A 68 -41.19 -23.57 17.18
C ALA A 68 -39.86 -22.86 16.89
N ARG A 69 -39.79 -22.12 15.77
CA ARG A 69 -38.65 -21.29 15.37
C ARG A 69 -39.20 -19.96 14.85
N GLY A 70 -38.68 -18.83 15.31
CA GLY A 70 -39.16 -17.49 14.97
C GLY A 70 -40.34 -17.00 15.81
N ARG A 71 -40.70 -15.72 15.65
CA ARG A 71 -41.67 -15.03 16.49
C ARG A 71 -43.11 -15.51 16.23
N ASP A 72 -43.90 -15.57 17.28
CA ASP A 72 -45.35 -15.73 17.18
C ASP A 72 -45.99 -14.58 16.36
N GLY A 73 -47.09 -14.86 15.67
CA GLY A 73 -47.75 -13.86 14.84
C GLY A 73 -49.22 -14.17 14.51
N PHE A 74 -49.87 -13.21 13.86
CA PHE A 74 -51.20 -13.33 13.29
C PHE A 74 -51.16 -13.88 11.86
N ARG A 75 -52.22 -14.59 11.52
CA ARG A 75 -52.52 -15.09 10.18
C ARG A 75 -54.00 -14.90 9.90
N HIS A 76 -54.36 -14.52 8.68
CA HIS A 76 -55.74 -14.57 8.21
C HIS A 76 -56.34 -15.98 8.38
N LEU A 77 -57.63 -16.04 8.71
CA LEU A 77 -58.36 -17.30 8.88
C LEU A 77 -58.50 -18.06 7.57
N THR A 78 -58.88 -17.35 6.50
CA THR A 78 -59.14 -17.90 5.16
C THR A 78 -58.49 -17.02 4.10
N GLY A 79 -57.57 -17.56 3.29
CA GLY A 79 -56.90 -16.78 2.26
C GLY A 79 -56.23 -15.50 2.79
N GLY A 80 -55.95 -14.54 1.91
CA GLY A 80 -55.44 -13.23 2.30
C GLY A 80 -53.91 -13.13 2.40
N GLY A 81 -53.36 -12.14 1.71
CA GLY A 81 -51.97 -11.74 1.79
C GLY A 81 -51.87 -10.28 1.39
N HIS A 82 -50.93 -9.57 2.02
CA HIS A 82 -50.57 -8.22 1.62
C HIS A 82 -49.22 -8.28 0.91
N SER A 83 -48.94 -7.33 0.02
CA SER A 83 -47.58 -7.20 -0.47
C SER A 83 -46.67 -6.97 0.74
N GLU A 84 -45.54 -7.65 0.75
CA GLU A 84 -44.61 -7.63 1.88
C GLU A 84 -44.17 -6.20 2.21
N GLU A 85 -43.95 -5.36 1.19
CA GLU A 85 -43.60 -3.96 1.35
C GLU A 85 -44.70 -3.16 2.08
N SER A 86 -45.95 -3.29 1.65
CA SER A 86 -47.10 -2.62 2.29
C SER A 86 -47.25 -3.06 3.74
N LEU A 87 -47.01 -4.36 3.99
CA LEU A 87 -47.10 -4.96 5.30
C LEU A 87 -46.05 -4.41 6.28
N PHE A 88 -44.77 -4.49 5.93
CA PHE A 88 -43.69 -4.07 6.83
C PHE A 88 -43.62 -2.57 6.99
N HIS A 89 -43.96 -1.80 5.96
CA HIS A 89 -44.11 -0.36 6.07
C HIS A 89 -45.12 0.00 7.16
N LYS A 90 -46.33 -0.57 7.08
CA LYS A 90 -47.40 -0.29 8.04
C LYS A 90 -47.06 -0.82 9.44
N GLN A 91 -46.51 -2.04 9.58
CA GLN A 91 -46.02 -2.54 10.86
C GLN A 91 -44.89 -1.66 11.44
N GLY A 92 -44.04 -1.10 10.59
CA GLY A 92 -43.00 -0.13 10.96
C GLY A 92 -43.58 1.10 11.64
N LYS A 93 -44.61 1.72 11.06
CA LYS A 93 -45.30 2.86 11.67
C LYS A 93 -45.84 2.53 13.06
N HIS A 94 -46.49 1.39 13.19
CA HIS A 94 -47.07 0.97 14.46
C HIS A 94 -46.03 0.60 15.50
N ALA A 95 -44.90 0.00 15.10
CA ALA A 95 -43.78 -0.25 16.01
C ALA A 95 -43.20 1.05 16.58
N LEU A 96 -43.10 2.10 15.77
CA LEU A 96 -42.66 3.42 16.23
C LEU A 96 -43.68 4.07 17.16
N LEU A 97 -44.98 4.03 16.82
CA LEU A 97 -46.04 4.57 17.69
C LEU A 97 -46.10 3.86 19.04
N ASP A 98 -46.03 2.53 19.04
CA ASP A 98 -46.02 1.72 20.27
C ASP A 98 -44.78 2.01 21.12
N TRP A 99 -43.60 2.10 20.50
CA TRP A 99 -42.37 2.51 21.20
C TRP A 99 -42.51 3.89 21.84
N LEU A 100 -43.00 4.89 21.10
CA LEU A 100 -43.21 6.25 21.62
C LEU A 100 -44.22 6.26 22.76
N ALA A 101 -45.37 5.60 22.61
CA ALA A 101 -46.39 5.55 23.66
C ALA A 101 -45.87 4.92 24.96
N ARG A 102 -45.00 3.90 24.87
CA ARG A 102 -44.45 3.19 26.03
C ARG A 102 -43.26 3.91 26.68
N LYS A 103 -42.36 4.48 25.89
CA LYS A 103 -41.09 5.07 26.38
C LYS A 103 -41.13 6.59 26.53
N HIS A 104 -42.00 7.25 25.79
CA HIS A 104 -42.12 8.71 25.70
C HIS A 104 -43.59 9.15 25.77
N PRO A 105 -44.33 8.82 26.84
CA PRO A 105 -45.75 9.13 26.96
C PRO A 105 -46.07 10.63 26.98
N ASP A 106 -45.07 11.48 27.18
CA ASP A 106 -45.12 12.94 27.13
C ASP A 106 -45.05 13.50 25.69
N VAL A 107 -44.75 12.67 24.70
CA VAL A 107 -44.67 13.04 23.29
C VAL A 107 -46.00 12.75 22.58
N ASP A 108 -46.58 13.77 21.93
CA ASP A 108 -47.77 13.59 21.09
C ASP A 108 -47.35 12.97 19.75
N ALA A 109 -47.56 11.65 19.63
CA ALA A 109 -47.22 10.87 18.46
C ALA A 109 -48.47 10.50 17.64
N ARG A 110 -48.51 10.90 16.37
CA ARG A 110 -49.67 10.69 15.49
C ARG A 110 -49.27 10.11 14.13
N PRO A 111 -49.99 9.11 13.60
CA PRO A 111 -49.75 8.60 12.25
C PRO A 111 -50.29 9.54 11.16
N GLU A 112 -49.62 9.55 10.00
CA GLU A 112 -50.13 10.07 8.72
C GLU A 112 -50.64 11.53 8.76
N VAL A 113 -50.04 12.37 9.59
CA VAL A 113 -50.41 13.79 9.72
C VAL A 113 -49.87 14.59 8.53
N SER A 114 -50.76 15.29 7.82
CA SER A 114 -50.36 16.25 6.79
C SER A 114 -49.78 17.51 7.42
N MET A 115 -48.57 17.89 6.98
CA MET A 115 -47.82 18.99 7.62
C MET A 115 -47.93 20.32 6.87
N LEU A 116 -48.46 20.30 5.65
CA LEU A 116 -48.65 21.48 4.82
C LEU A 116 -50.01 21.44 4.12
N PRO A 117 -50.76 22.55 4.10
CA PRO A 117 -51.99 22.63 3.30
C PRO A 117 -51.75 22.55 1.80
N VAL A 118 -50.55 22.98 1.34
CA VAL A 118 -50.22 23.17 -0.08
C VAL A 118 -49.44 21.99 -0.66
N VAL A 119 -48.63 21.32 0.16
CA VAL A 119 -47.87 20.13 -0.23
C VAL A 119 -48.45 18.99 0.60
N ASP A 120 -49.16 18.05 -0.02
CA ASP A 120 -49.73 16.86 0.64
C ASP A 120 -48.61 15.89 1.09
N ARG A 121 -47.68 16.39 1.91
CA ARG A 121 -46.59 15.65 2.53
C ARG A 121 -47.05 15.24 3.91
N ARG A 122 -47.07 13.92 4.13
CA ARG A 122 -47.52 13.31 5.37
C ARG A 122 -46.38 12.54 5.98
N ALA A 123 -46.08 12.86 7.23
CA ALA A 123 -45.15 12.04 7.99
C ALA A 123 -45.76 10.67 8.26
N ASP A 124 -44.97 9.61 8.17
CA ASP A 124 -45.46 8.29 8.54
C ASP A 124 -45.86 8.25 10.03
N VAL A 125 -45.00 8.80 10.89
CA VAL A 125 -45.30 9.14 12.28
C VAL A 125 -44.75 10.54 12.57
N LEU A 126 -45.60 11.46 13.01
CA LEU A 126 -45.21 12.77 13.50
C LEU A 126 -45.17 12.73 15.04
N ALA A 127 -43.99 12.94 15.62
CA ALA A 127 -43.78 13.07 17.05
C ALA A 127 -43.58 14.54 17.41
N THR A 128 -44.35 15.05 18.38
CA THR A 128 -44.27 16.43 18.86
C THR A 128 -43.95 16.45 20.34
N HIS A 129 -42.80 17.03 20.70
CA HIS A 129 -42.40 17.24 22.08
C HIS A 129 -43.28 18.32 22.73
N ALA A 130 -43.41 18.28 24.06
CA ALA A 130 -44.16 19.31 24.81
C ALA A 130 -43.59 20.73 24.63
N THR A 131 -42.30 20.83 24.32
CA THR A 131 -41.57 22.06 24.01
C THR A 131 -41.79 22.58 22.58
N GLY A 132 -42.47 21.80 21.73
CA GLY A 132 -42.92 22.19 20.39
C GLY A 132 -42.03 21.70 19.24
N GLU A 133 -40.89 21.06 19.52
CA GLU A 133 -40.07 20.42 18.51
C GLU A 133 -40.82 19.25 17.87
N ARG A 134 -40.70 19.14 16.55
CA ARG A 134 -41.43 18.16 15.75
C ARG A 134 -40.46 17.29 14.97
N ILE A 135 -40.73 15.99 14.96
CA ILE A 135 -39.89 14.99 14.34
C ILE A 135 -40.77 14.11 13.44
N ALA A 136 -40.41 14.02 12.16
CA ALA A 136 -41.04 13.11 11.22
C ALA A 136 -40.23 11.81 11.18
N LEU A 137 -40.81 10.72 11.69
CA LEU A 137 -40.21 9.39 11.62
C LEU A 137 -40.76 8.67 10.38
N GLU A 138 -39.92 8.57 9.34
CA GLU A 138 -40.24 7.96 8.06
C GLU A 138 -39.80 6.50 8.02
N VAL A 139 -40.66 5.61 7.54
CA VAL A 139 -40.34 4.21 7.28
C VAL A 139 -40.22 4.03 5.77
N GLN A 140 -39.18 3.37 5.27
CA GLN A 140 -39.02 3.19 3.83
C GLN A 140 -38.62 1.76 3.46
N TYR A 141 -39.53 1.05 2.80
CA TYR A 141 -39.27 -0.26 2.18
C TYR A 141 -39.23 -0.19 0.64
N SER A 142 -40.00 0.70 0.00
CA SER A 142 -40.02 0.89 -1.45
C SER A 142 -38.71 1.48 -1.95
N ALA A 143 -38.34 1.17 -3.20
CA ALA A 143 -37.36 1.98 -3.90
C ALA A 143 -37.82 3.45 -3.93
N MET A 144 -36.91 4.37 -3.60
CA MET A 144 -37.18 5.79 -3.76
C MET A 144 -36.73 6.22 -5.17
N PRO A 145 -37.45 7.18 -5.78
CA PRO A 145 -37.04 7.79 -7.05
C PRO A 145 -35.64 8.41 -6.98
N ALA A 146 -35.06 8.63 -8.15
CA ALA A 146 -33.75 9.27 -8.28
C ALA A 146 -33.76 10.72 -7.72
N PRO A 147 -32.60 11.27 -7.36
CA PRO A 147 -32.49 12.65 -6.89
C PRO A 147 -33.10 13.64 -7.90
N GLY A 148 -33.87 14.61 -7.39
CA GLY A 148 -34.55 15.64 -8.20
C GLY A 148 -36.02 15.35 -8.49
N ASP A 149 -36.50 14.13 -8.22
CA ASP A 149 -37.94 13.84 -8.19
C ASP A 149 -38.58 14.45 -6.93
N ARG A 150 -39.86 14.83 -7.01
CA ARG A 150 -40.65 15.33 -5.88
C ARG A 150 -40.75 14.30 -4.76
N ASP A 151 -40.78 13.01 -5.10
CA ASP A 151 -40.87 11.93 -4.12
C ASP A 151 -39.51 11.30 -3.80
N SER A 152 -38.42 11.93 -4.26
CA SER A 152 -37.08 11.56 -3.83
C SER A 152 -36.91 11.82 -2.34
N TRP A 153 -35.97 11.08 -1.76
CA TRP A 153 -35.57 11.22 -0.36
C TRP A 153 -35.17 12.67 -0.02
N GLU A 154 -34.38 13.31 -0.89
CA GLU A 154 -33.90 14.68 -0.70
C GLU A 154 -35.05 15.70 -0.69
N SER A 155 -36.00 15.55 -1.61
CA SER A 155 -37.15 16.47 -1.69
C SER A 155 -38.03 16.35 -0.45
N ARG A 156 -38.33 15.12 -0.01
CA ARG A 156 -39.09 14.86 1.22
C ARG A 156 -38.40 15.44 2.45
N THR A 157 -37.09 15.21 2.58
CA THR A 157 -36.28 15.75 3.68
C THR A 157 -36.30 17.28 3.71
N ARG A 158 -36.17 17.93 2.55
CA ARG A 158 -36.24 19.39 2.42
C ARG A 158 -37.61 19.94 2.77
N ASP A 159 -38.69 19.28 2.32
CA ASP A 159 -40.07 19.68 2.66
C ASP A 159 -40.28 19.72 4.18
N TYR A 160 -39.75 18.73 4.90
CA TYR A 160 -39.80 18.67 6.37
C TYR A 160 -38.97 19.77 7.04
N GLN A 161 -37.72 19.95 6.60
CA GLN A 161 -36.85 20.98 7.15
C GLN A 161 -37.42 22.38 6.93
N ASN A 162 -38.03 22.65 5.78
CA ASN A 162 -38.64 23.95 5.45
C ASN A 162 -39.78 24.35 6.40
N VAL A 163 -40.41 23.38 7.07
CA VAL A 163 -41.47 23.63 8.05
C VAL A 163 -41.01 23.43 9.48
N GLY A 164 -39.70 23.34 9.72
CA GLY A 164 -39.14 23.16 11.05
C GLY A 164 -39.49 21.79 11.66
N VAL A 165 -39.54 20.75 10.83
CA VAL A 165 -39.71 19.35 11.27
C VAL A 165 -38.43 18.59 10.96
N SER A 166 -37.86 17.95 11.98
CA SER A 166 -36.63 17.15 11.86
C SER A 166 -36.97 15.77 11.28
N PRO A 167 -36.52 15.41 10.08
CA PRO A 167 -36.80 14.09 9.53
C PRO A 167 -35.83 13.04 10.04
N VAL A 168 -36.32 11.84 10.32
CA VAL A 168 -35.54 10.65 10.66
C VAL A 168 -36.02 9.50 9.82
N TRP A 169 -35.10 8.82 9.14
CA TRP A 169 -35.41 7.76 8.21
C TRP A 169 -35.03 6.39 8.75
N PHE A 170 -36.00 5.49 8.78
CA PHE A 170 -35.84 4.07 9.07
C PHE A 170 -35.99 3.27 7.78
N LEU A 171 -34.86 2.78 7.27
CA LEU A 171 -34.88 1.90 6.10
C LEU A 171 -35.35 0.50 6.51
N GLY A 172 -36.05 -0.18 5.61
CA GLY A 172 -36.54 -1.53 5.87
C GLY A 172 -35.41 -2.55 6.03
N HIS A 173 -35.50 -3.44 7.03
CA HIS A 173 -34.55 -4.54 7.28
C HIS A 173 -34.42 -5.57 6.13
N ARG A 174 -35.17 -5.39 5.04
CA ARG A 174 -35.18 -6.24 3.86
C ARG A 174 -35.58 -5.43 2.63
N GLY A 175 -35.38 -6.00 1.45
CA GLY A 175 -35.73 -5.37 0.18
C GLY A 175 -34.60 -4.50 -0.38
N VAL A 176 -34.95 -3.48 -1.16
CA VAL A 176 -33.97 -2.73 -1.97
C VAL A 176 -32.96 -1.92 -1.16
N HIS A 177 -33.29 -1.61 0.11
CA HIS A 177 -32.47 -0.83 1.02
C HIS A 177 -31.59 -1.68 1.95
N PHE A 178 -31.73 -3.00 1.91
CA PHE A 178 -30.97 -3.92 2.76
C PHE A 178 -30.40 -5.06 1.92
N LYS A 179 -29.12 -4.94 1.58
CA LYS A 179 -28.43 -5.89 0.69
C LYS A 179 -27.25 -6.53 1.43
N PRO A 180 -27.45 -7.67 2.12
CA PRO A 180 -26.35 -8.36 2.77
C PRO A 180 -25.35 -8.86 1.73
N GLN A 181 -24.06 -8.69 2.01
CA GLN A 181 -22.98 -9.21 1.16
C GLN A 181 -22.88 -10.74 1.27
N LEU A 182 -22.17 -11.36 0.32
CA LEU A 182 -21.86 -12.79 0.38
C LEU A 182 -21.09 -13.10 1.69
N GLY A 183 -21.65 -13.97 2.52
CA GLY A 183 -21.14 -14.27 3.87
C GLY A 183 -21.95 -13.66 5.01
N GLY A 184 -22.80 -12.67 4.73
CA GLY A 184 -23.82 -12.16 5.66
C GLY A 184 -23.32 -11.28 6.81
N GLU A 185 -22.03 -10.93 6.87
CA GLU A 185 -21.45 -10.13 7.96
C GLU A 185 -21.59 -8.61 7.76
N THR A 186 -21.82 -8.17 6.52
CA THR A 186 -21.89 -6.73 6.17
C THR A 186 -23.03 -6.45 5.21
N ILE A 187 -23.50 -5.20 5.22
CA ILE A 187 -24.58 -4.70 4.38
C ILE A 187 -24.04 -3.70 3.36
N GLU A 188 -24.44 -3.83 2.11
CA GLU A 188 -24.12 -2.85 1.06
C GLU A 188 -24.94 -1.57 1.23
N LEU A 189 -24.27 -0.42 1.22
CA LEU A 189 -24.94 0.87 1.19
C LEU A 189 -25.43 1.20 -0.23
N GLY A 190 -26.75 1.17 -0.39
CA GLY A 190 -27.44 1.63 -1.60
C GLY A 190 -27.40 3.16 -1.76
N PRO A 191 -27.86 3.70 -2.91
CA PRO A 191 -27.80 5.13 -3.21
C PRO A 191 -28.49 6.02 -2.16
N VAL A 192 -29.69 5.63 -1.72
CA VAL A 192 -30.46 6.36 -0.69
C VAL A 192 -29.71 6.40 0.64
N ALA A 193 -29.18 5.26 1.10
CA ALA A 193 -28.46 5.20 2.36
C ALA A 193 -27.21 6.12 2.33
N ARG A 194 -26.51 6.17 1.20
CA ARG A 194 -25.39 7.11 1.02
C ARG A 194 -25.83 8.56 1.01
N ALA A 195 -26.95 8.87 0.35
CA ALA A 195 -27.51 10.23 0.34
C ALA A 195 -27.89 10.72 1.76
N ILE A 196 -28.46 9.83 2.58
CA ILE A 196 -28.71 10.09 4.03
C ILE A 196 -27.40 10.46 4.74
N LEU A 197 -26.34 9.66 4.54
CA LEU A 197 -25.05 9.91 5.16
C LEU A 197 -24.37 11.19 4.64
N ASP A 198 -24.49 11.50 3.35
CA ASP A 198 -23.96 12.73 2.73
C ASP A 198 -24.60 13.99 3.33
N ALA A 199 -25.88 13.92 3.70
CA ALA A 199 -26.56 15.01 4.39
C ALA A 199 -26.22 15.10 5.89
N GLY A 200 -25.33 14.25 6.40
CA GLY A 200 -24.97 14.20 7.81
C GLY A 200 -26.08 13.68 8.72
N MET A 201 -27.06 12.95 8.16
CA MET A 201 -28.18 12.39 8.92
C MET A 201 -27.84 10.99 9.43
N GLN A 202 -28.46 10.61 10.55
CA GLN A 202 -28.32 9.28 11.10
C GLN A 202 -29.06 8.25 10.23
N LEU A 203 -28.36 7.17 9.91
CA LEU A 203 -28.91 6.04 9.18
C LEU A 203 -29.38 4.95 10.15
N TRP A 204 -30.60 4.47 9.97
CA TRP A 204 -31.21 3.40 10.75
C TRP A 204 -31.84 2.36 9.82
N TRP A 205 -31.80 1.09 10.22
CA TRP A 205 -32.75 0.09 9.71
C TRP A 205 -33.71 -0.36 10.80
N LEU A 206 -34.95 -0.65 10.42
CA LEU A 206 -36.00 -1.10 11.33
C LEU A 206 -36.47 -2.51 10.95
N ASN A 207 -36.44 -3.42 11.92
CA ASN A 207 -37.21 -4.65 11.87
C ASN A 207 -38.39 -4.56 12.86
N PRO A 208 -39.60 -4.22 12.38
CA PRO A 208 -40.76 -4.03 13.25
C PRO A 208 -41.30 -5.36 13.81
N ILE A 209 -40.93 -6.48 13.20
CA ILE A 209 -41.36 -7.81 13.64
C ILE A 209 -40.55 -8.25 14.83
N LEU A 210 -39.29 -7.84 14.96
CA LEU A 210 -38.50 -8.16 16.14
C LEU A 210 -38.49 -7.01 17.16
N GLY A 211 -39.01 -5.83 16.79
CA GLY A 211 -38.94 -4.64 17.65
C GLY A 211 -37.49 -4.20 17.87
N VAL A 212 -36.66 -4.31 16.83
CA VAL A 212 -35.24 -3.97 16.87
C VAL A 212 -34.89 -3.01 15.75
N VAL A 213 -33.84 -2.21 15.99
CA VAL A 213 -33.23 -1.32 15.01
C VAL A 213 -31.78 -1.71 14.79
N ALA A 214 -31.24 -1.38 13.62
CA ALA A 214 -29.83 -1.56 13.33
C ALA A 214 -29.11 -0.23 13.13
N ILE A 215 -27.98 -0.06 13.83
CA ILE A 215 -27.08 1.10 13.77
C ILE A 215 -25.84 0.68 12.96
N PRO A 216 -25.56 1.32 11.82
CA PRO A 216 -24.39 0.98 11.04
C PRO A 216 -23.11 1.56 11.62
N TYR A 217 -22.02 0.84 11.43
CA TYR A 217 -20.67 1.32 11.68
C TYR A 217 -19.68 0.70 10.68
N VAL A 218 -18.50 1.31 10.58
CA VAL A 218 -17.34 0.76 9.86
C VAL A 218 -16.16 0.61 10.81
N VAL A 219 -15.18 -0.19 10.41
CA VAL A 219 -13.92 -0.35 11.15
C VAL A 219 -12.80 0.16 10.27
N ASP A 220 -12.08 1.17 10.75
CA ASP A 220 -10.88 1.69 10.08
C ASP A 220 -9.66 1.55 10.99
N TYR A 221 -8.46 1.57 10.41
CA TYR A 221 -7.22 1.23 11.11
C TYR A 221 -6.13 2.30 10.98
N VAL A 222 -5.59 2.72 12.12
CA VAL A 222 -4.40 3.58 12.20
C VAL A 222 -3.29 2.80 12.92
N GLU A 223 -2.14 2.59 12.26
CA GLU A 223 -0.99 1.86 12.84
C GLU A 223 -1.33 0.48 13.48
N ARG A 224 -2.37 -0.21 12.98
CA ARG A 224 -2.95 -1.50 13.47
C ARG A 224 -3.98 -1.38 14.60
N GLU A 225 -4.24 -0.20 15.12
CA GLU A 225 -5.35 0.04 16.05
C GLU A 225 -6.64 0.23 15.27
N GLY A 226 -7.70 -0.50 15.64
CA GLY A 226 -9.00 -0.45 14.96
C GLY A 226 -9.97 0.51 15.66
N PHE A 227 -10.64 1.34 14.88
CA PHE A 227 -11.59 2.34 15.36
C PHE A 227 -12.99 2.07 14.78
N LEU A 228 -14.02 2.14 15.61
CA LEU A 228 -15.41 1.98 15.20
C LEU A 228 -15.96 3.35 14.80
N LEU A 229 -16.28 3.55 13.52
CA LEU A 229 -16.65 4.85 12.99
C LEU A 229 -18.08 4.83 12.46
N ALA A 230 -18.78 5.95 12.58
CA ALA A 230 -20.01 6.17 11.84
C ALA A 230 -19.68 6.13 10.33
N PRO A 231 -20.48 5.41 9.52
CA PRO A 231 -20.21 5.30 8.11
C PRO A 231 -20.37 6.66 7.42
N THR A 232 -19.69 6.80 6.30
CA THR A 232 -19.80 7.90 5.34
C THR A 232 -20.39 7.39 4.04
N SER A 233 -20.76 8.29 3.12
CA SER A 233 -21.22 7.92 1.79
C SER A 233 -20.16 7.22 0.93
N GLN A 234 -18.88 7.36 1.28
CA GLN A 234 -17.76 6.72 0.62
C GLN A 234 -17.68 5.23 0.95
N ASP A 235 -18.17 4.84 2.13
CA ASP A 235 -18.21 3.44 2.55
C ASP A 235 -19.12 2.63 1.63
N ARG A 236 -18.63 1.46 1.22
CA ARG A 236 -19.42 0.57 0.36
C ARG A 236 -20.27 -0.40 1.15
N THR A 237 -19.74 -0.84 2.28
CA THR A 237 -20.32 -1.87 3.13
C THR A 237 -20.18 -1.45 4.58
N VAL A 238 -21.16 -1.81 5.40
CA VAL A 238 -21.20 -1.49 6.83
C VAL A 238 -21.46 -2.74 7.64
N TYR A 239 -20.98 -2.74 8.88
CA TYR A 239 -21.42 -3.65 9.93
C TYR A 239 -22.63 -3.05 10.66
N LEU A 240 -23.34 -3.88 11.44
CA LEU A 240 -24.52 -3.45 12.17
C LEU A 240 -24.38 -3.77 13.66
N TRP A 241 -24.85 -2.86 14.51
CA TRP A 241 -25.33 -3.15 15.87
C TRP A 241 -26.85 -3.28 15.84
N ILE A 242 -27.39 -4.40 16.31
CA ILE A 242 -28.81 -4.69 16.31
C ILE A 242 -29.29 -4.55 17.75
N GLU A 243 -30.08 -3.53 18.01
CA GLU A 243 -30.49 -3.13 19.36
C GLU A 243 -32.02 -3.13 19.46
N PRO A 244 -32.62 -3.49 20.60
CA PRO A 244 -34.06 -3.33 20.82
C PRO A 244 -34.47 -1.88 20.59
N ILE A 245 -35.61 -1.64 19.93
CA ILE A 245 -36.11 -0.26 19.71
C ILE A 245 -36.35 0.47 21.04
N ASP A 246 -36.68 -0.30 22.09
CA ASP A 246 -36.86 0.17 23.46
C ASP A 246 -35.58 0.68 24.13
N SER A 247 -34.40 0.43 23.56
CA SER A 247 -33.12 1.01 24.00
C SER A 247 -32.90 2.43 23.51
N LEU A 248 -33.70 2.88 22.53
CA LEU A 248 -33.63 4.23 22.00
C LEU A 248 -34.27 5.23 22.96
N THR A 249 -33.69 6.42 23.02
CA THR A 249 -34.28 7.60 23.68
C THR A 249 -34.62 8.63 22.62
N LEU A 250 -35.84 9.14 22.60
CA LEU A 250 -36.20 10.24 21.72
C LEU A 250 -35.65 11.58 22.27
N THR A 251 -34.84 12.28 21.47
CA THR A 251 -34.33 13.63 21.74
C THR A 251 -35.03 14.66 20.85
N ALA A 252 -34.71 15.95 21.00
CA ALA A 252 -35.27 17.02 20.14
C ALA A 252 -34.92 16.88 18.65
N THR A 253 -33.83 16.18 18.32
CA THR A 253 -33.36 15.98 16.94
C THR A 253 -33.70 14.60 16.38
N GLY A 254 -34.25 13.70 17.19
CA GLY A 254 -34.59 12.33 16.77
C GLY A 254 -34.24 11.27 17.81
N PRO A 255 -34.43 9.99 17.46
CA PRO A 255 -33.99 8.85 18.26
C PRO A 255 -32.47 8.88 18.47
N HIS A 256 -32.04 8.57 19.69
CA HIS A 256 -30.66 8.49 20.12
C HIS A 256 -30.38 7.15 20.77
N HIS A 257 -29.15 6.64 20.60
CA HIS A 257 -28.65 5.46 21.27
C HIS A 257 -27.20 5.70 21.73
N PRO A 258 -26.77 5.20 22.91
CA PRO A 258 -25.40 5.39 23.40
C PRO A 258 -24.29 4.92 22.44
N ARG A 259 -24.60 3.99 21.52
CA ARG A 259 -23.67 3.58 20.44
C ARG A 259 -23.29 4.74 19.52
N LEU A 260 -24.15 5.73 19.32
CA LEU A 260 -23.81 6.91 18.51
C LEU A 260 -22.74 7.76 19.21
N ASP A 261 -22.81 7.88 20.54
CA ASP A 261 -21.79 8.54 21.35
C ASP A 261 -20.45 7.77 21.30
N GLU A 262 -20.51 6.44 21.32
CA GLU A 262 -19.35 5.56 21.13
C GLU A 262 -18.67 5.82 19.76
N LEU A 263 -19.44 5.89 18.67
CA LEU A 263 -18.91 6.20 17.34
C LEU A 263 -18.32 7.61 17.26
N ALA A 264 -18.97 8.60 17.89
CA ALA A 264 -18.45 9.97 17.95
C ALA A 264 -17.12 10.04 18.73
N TYR A 265 -17.03 9.34 19.86
CA TYR A 265 -15.79 9.23 20.65
C TYR A 265 -14.67 8.59 19.83
N HIS A 266 -14.94 7.44 19.20
CA HIS A 266 -13.96 6.77 18.35
C HIS A 266 -13.54 7.62 17.16
N ARG A 267 -14.43 8.45 16.60
CA ARG A 267 -14.07 9.38 15.53
C ARG A 267 -13.06 10.43 15.98
N VAL A 268 -13.23 11.00 17.17
CA VAL A 268 -12.24 11.94 17.75
C VAL A 268 -10.90 11.25 17.97
N ALA A 269 -10.92 10.03 18.55
CA ALA A 269 -9.71 9.24 18.78
C ALA A 269 -8.99 8.88 17.47
N TYR A 270 -9.74 8.47 16.44
CA TYR A 270 -9.22 8.17 15.10
C TYR A 270 -8.53 9.38 14.47
N LEU A 271 -9.17 10.55 14.50
CA LEU A 271 -8.58 11.78 13.94
C LEU A 271 -7.30 12.18 14.67
N ALA A 272 -7.25 12.01 16.01
CA ALA A 272 -6.04 12.23 16.78
C ALA A 272 -4.92 11.25 16.40
N ALA A 273 -5.25 9.97 16.21
CA ALA A 273 -4.29 8.94 15.79
C ALA A 273 -3.74 9.22 14.38
N GLU A 274 -4.60 9.61 13.43
CA GLU A 274 -4.21 10.00 12.07
C GLU A 274 -3.28 11.23 12.06
N GLN A 275 -3.56 12.22 12.90
CA GLN A 275 -2.67 13.37 13.07
C GLN A 275 -1.30 12.94 13.58
N ILE A 276 -1.24 12.12 14.63
CA ILE A 276 0.03 11.59 15.17
C ILE A 276 0.80 10.81 14.10
N ARG A 277 0.12 9.99 13.29
CA ARG A 277 0.73 9.23 12.19
C ARG A 277 1.35 10.18 11.15
N THR A 278 0.61 11.23 10.77
CA THR A 278 1.08 12.25 9.82
C THR A 278 2.30 12.99 10.36
N ASP A 279 2.25 13.47 11.61
CA ASP A 279 3.36 14.17 12.26
C ASP A 279 4.63 13.30 12.33
N ARG A 280 4.48 12.00 12.62
CA ARG A 280 5.60 11.04 12.62
C ARG A 280 6.19 10.84 11.24
N GLU A 281 5.35 10.79 10.20
CA GLU A 281 5.82 10.67 8.83
C GLU A 281 6.58 11.92 8.39
N GLU A 282 6.07 13.11 8.70
CA GLU A 282 6.75 14.38 8.46
C GLU A 282 8.09 14.46 9.21
N GLN A 283 8.11 14.06 10.49
CA GLN A 283 9.34 14.02 11.29
C GLN A 283 10.37 13.04 10.69
N ARG A 284 9.93 11.88 10.20
CA ARG A 284 10.80 10.91 9.50
C ARG A 284 11.36 11.50 8.21
N ARG A 285 10.53 12.19 7.41
CA ARG A 285 10.96 12.89 6.18
C ARG A 285 11.99 13.97 6.51
N ALA A 286 11.72 14.82 7.50
CA ALA A 286 12.64 15.86 7.95
C ALA A 286 13.99 15.29 8.43
N THR A 287 13.95 14.19 9.19
CA THR A 287 15.15 13.51 9.67
C THR A 287 15.97 12.90 8.52
N ALA A 288 15.29 12.32 7.52
CA ALA A 288 15.94 11.75 6.34
C ALA A 288 16.62 12.83 5.49
N VAL A 289 15.97 13.98 5.27
CA VAL A 289 16.56 15.13 4.58
C VAL A 289 17.79 15.65 5.33
N ALA A 290 17.67 15.89 6.63
CA ALA A 290 18.80 16.35 7.45
C ALA A 290 19.98 15.37 7.44
N LYS A 291 19.71 14.06 7.41
CA LYS A 291 20.76 13.04 7.26
C LYS A 291 21.42 13.11 5.88
N ALA A 292 20.64 13.19 4.81
CA ALA A 292 21.16 13.29 3.45
C ALA A 292 22.04 14.53 3.25
N GLU A 293 21.69 15.67 3.86
CA GLU A 293 22.51 16.89 3.84
C GLU A 293 23.84 16.71 4.57
N ARG A 294 23.83 16.08 5.77
CA ARG A 294 25.07 15.75 6.50
C ARG A 294 25.95 14.81 5.68
N ASP A 295 25.37 13.77 5.09
CA ASP A 295 26.11 12.80 4.27
C ASP A 295 26.73 13.47 3.02
N LYS A 296 26.00 14.40 2.38
CA LYS A 296 26.49 15.22 1.28
C LYS A 296 27.65 16.14 1.71
N ALA A 297 27.52 16.80 2.86
CA ALA A 297 28.59 17.64 3.41
C ALA A 297 29.86 16.83 3.72
N HIS A 298 29.70 15.65 4.33
CA HIS A 298 30.81 14.73 4.58
C HIS A 298 31.45 14.21 3.29
N ALA A 299 30.66 13.90 2.26
CA ALA A 299 31.17 13.49 0.95
C ALA A 299 31.98 14.62 0.29
N ALA A 300 31.48 15.86 0.34
CA ALA A 300 32.18 17.03 -0.19
C ALA A 300 33.51 17.28 0.55
N ASP A 301 33.53 17.15 1.89
CA ASP A 301 34.76 17.27 2.69
C ASP A 301 35.80 16.20 2.32
N ARG A 302 35.37 14.94 2.18
CA ARG A 302 36.23 13.84 1.72
C ARG A 302 36.81 14.11 0.34
N GLN A 303 35.97 14.58 -0.60
CA GLN A 303 36.42 14.91 -1.95
C GLN A 303 37.45 16.04 -1.95
N ARG A 304 37.23 17.08 -1.13
CA ARG A 304 38.18 18.20 -1.00
C ARG A 304 39.54 17.72 -0.50
N ARG A 305 39.57 16.91 0.57
CA ARG A 305 40.82 16.32 1.10
C ARG A 305 41.51 15.40 0.10
N ALA A 306 40.75 14.64 -0.69
CA ALA A 306 41.30 13.79 -1.74
C ALA A 306 41.95 14.63 -2.85
N ASN A 307 41.30 15.70 -3.29
CA ASN A 307 41.82 16.63 -4.29
C ASN A 307 43.09 17.33 -3.78
N GLU A 308 43.10 17.82 -2.54
CA GLU A 308 44.29 18.44 -1.93
C GLU A 308 45.50 17.49 -1.91
N ARG A 309 45.28 16.22 -1.53
CA ARG A 309 46.32 15.18 -1.55
C ARG A 309 46.80 14.88 -2.97
N ALA A 310 45.90 14.86 -3.94
CA ALA A 310 46.25 14.65 -5.35
C ALA A 310 47.12 15.79 -5.90
N VAL A 311 46.76 17.05 -5.61
CA VAL A 311 47.55 18.24 -6.00
C VAL A 311 48.92 18.21 -5.34
N GLN A 312 49.02 17.91 -4.04
CA GLN A 312 50.31 17.79 -3.36
C GLN A 312 51.19 16.68 -3.95
N LYS A 313 50.60 15.52 -4.27
CA LYS A 313 51.31 14.42 -4.92
C LYS A 313 51.79 14.83 -6.31
N GLN A 314 50.97 15.51 -7.10
CA GLN A 314 51.32 15.99 -8.43
C GLN A 314 52.47 17.00 -8.40
N ARG A 315 52.47 17.94 -7.45
CA ARG A 315 53.59 18.89 -7.25
C ARG A 315 54.91 18.15 -6.99
N LYS A 316 54.92 17.22 -6.02
CA LYS A 316 56.12 16.42 -5.71
C LYS A 316 56.64 15.61 -6.91
N VAL A 317 55.74 15.08 -7.74
CA VAL A 317 56.12 14.37 -8.97
C VAL A 317 56.69 15.35 -10.00
N SER A 318 56.08 16.52 -10.18
CA SER A 318 56.57 17.57 -11.09
C SER A 318 57.97 18.05 -10.71
N ASP A 319 58.19 18.38 -9.43
CA ASP A 319 59.48 18.84 -8.91
C ASP A 319 60.58 17.77 -9.13
N ALA A 320 60.23 16.49 -8.94
CA ALA A 320 61.14 15.38 -9.18
C ALA A 320 61.48 15.20 -10.68
N ILE A 321 60.50 15.39 -11.58
CA ILE A 321 60.73 15.35 -13.03
C ILE A 321 61.62 16.50 -13.47
N GLU A 322 61.38 17.72 -12.98
CA GLU A 322 62.20 18.90 -13.32
C GLU A 322 63.66 18.74 -12.88
N ALA A 323 63.89 18.20 -11.68
CA ALA A 323 65.23 17.84 -11.20
C ALA A 323 65.92 16.80 -12.11
N GLN A 324 65.18 15.76 -12.55
CA GLN A 324 65.69 14.76 -13.49
C GLN A 324 65.99 15.35 -14.88
N ASN A 325 65.14 16.23 -15.39
CA ASN A 325 65.33 16.93 -16.67
C ASN A 325 66.61 17.76 -16.65
N THR A 326 66.81 18.51 -15.55
CA THR A 326 68.00 19.33 -15.35
C THR A 326 69.25 18.46 -15.34
N ALA A 327 69.25 17.37 -14.56
CA ALA A 327 70.38 16.43 -14.49
C ALA A 327 70.70 15.77 -15.84
N TRP A 328 69.69 15.43 -16.65
CA TRP A 328 69.91 14.87 -17.98
C TRP A 328 70.47 15.89 -18.96
N SER A 329 69.94 17.12 -18.94
CA SER A 329 70.32 18.19 -19.87
C SER A 329 71.82 18.51 -19.83
N THR A 330 72.44 18.37 -18.65
CA THR A 330 73.85 18.63 -18.37
C THR A 330 74.72 17.36 -18.37
N SER A 331 74.15 16.17 -18.60
CA SER A 331 74.89 14.91 -18.53
C SER A 331 75.80 14.68 -19.75
N THR A 332 76.97 14.09 -19.53
CA THR A 332 77.88 13.65 -20.60
C THR A 332 77.23 12.63 -21.54
N MET A 333 76.35 11.77 -21.00
CA MET A 333 75.60 10.79 -21.80
C MET A 333 74.72 11.48 -22.85
N ARG A 334 74.02 12.57 -22.50
CA ARG A 334 73.22 13.34 -23.46
C ARG A 334 74.10 13.93 -24.57
N ALA A 335 75.25 14.50 -24.22
CA ALA A 335 76.20 15.02 -25.20
C ALA A 335 76.65 13.93 -26.18
N ASN A 336 76.92 12.72 -25.69
CA ASN A 336 77.30 11.57 -26.53
C ASN A 336 76.18 11.11 -27.47
N VAL A 337 74.93 11.06 -26.99
CA VAL A 337 73.76 10.74 -27.83
C VAL A 337 73.59 11.78 -28.93
N LEU A 338 73.65 13.07 -28.59
CA LEU A 338 73.53 14.16 -29.56
C LEU A 338 74.65 14.12 -30.59
N ALA A 339 75.90 13.92 -30.17
CA ALA A 339 77.04 13.81 -31.09
C ALA A 339 76.89 12.64 -32.06
N ARG A 340 76.36 11.50 -31.59
CA ARG A 340 76.14 10.29 -32.41
C ARG A 340 75.01 10.45 -33.43
N TYR A 341 73.98 11.22 -33.11
CA TYR A 341 72.75 11.33 -33.90
C TYR A 341 72.55 12.72 -34.51
N GLY A 342 73.65 13.39 -34.89
CA GLY A 342 73.58 14.63 -35.66
C GLY A 342 72.94 15.81 -34.92
N GLY A 343 73.08 15.86 -33.60
CA GLY A 343 72.55 16.92 -32.75
C GLY A 343 71.10 16.74 -32.30
N GLN A 344 70.48 15.57 -32.55
CA GLN A 344 69.11 15.27 -32.15
C GLN A 344 69.03 13.99 -31.31
N ILE A 345 68.00 13.87 -30.47
CA ILE A 345 67.69 12.62 -29.75
C ILE A 345 66.73 11.82 -30.63
N PRO A 346 67.10 10.60 -31.09
CA PRO A 346 66.21 9.77 -31.89
C PRO A 346 64.92 9.42 -31.16
N GLU A 347 63.83 9.28 -31.92
CA GLU A 347 62.50 8.95 -31.39
C GLU A 347 62.49 7.68 -30.51
N HIS A 348 63.27 6.65 -30.88
CA HIS A 348 63.37 5.40 -30.12
C HIS A 348 64.06 5.53 -28.76
N LEU A 349 64.72 6.67 -28.48
CA LEU A 349 65.33 7.01 -27.18
C LEU A 349 64.51 8.05 -26.39
N ASP A 350 63.37 8.49 -26.91
CA ASP A 350 62.45 9.39 -26.22
C ASP A 350 61.04 8.79 -26.11
N LEU A 351 60.97 7.47 -25.96
CA LEU A 351 59.68 6.80 -25.90
C LEU A 351 59.03 7.06 -24.55
N PRO A 352 57.73 7.42 -24.53
CA PRO A 352 57.02 7.55 -23.26
C PRO A 352 57.04 6.20 -22.55
N SER A 353 57.35 6.18 -21.28
CA SER A 353 57.33 4.98 -20.43
C SER A 353 56.80 5.36 -19.06
N SER A 354 56.15 4.44 -18.35
CA SER A 354 55.92 4.65 -16.92
C SER A 354 57.27 4.88 -16.25
N SER A 355 57.57 6.01 -15.61
CA SER A 355 58.88 6.22 -14.97
C SER A 355 59.02 5.50 -13.62
N SER A 356 58.14 4.53 -13.34
CA SER A 356 58.13 3.80 -12.08
C SER A 356 59.40 2.96 -11.93
N GLY A 357 60.08 3.08 -10.79
CA GLY A 357 61.24 2.24 -10.46
C GLY A 357 62.57 2.71 -11.04
N ILE A 358 62.65 3.73 -11.91
CA ILE A 358 63.92 4.26 -12.46
C ILE A 358 64.11 5.73 -12.06
N ARG A 359 65.22 6.07 -11.40
CA ARG A 359 65.57 7.40 -10.87
C ARG A 359 66.35 8.26 -11.88
N ALA A 360 65.95 8.22 -13.15
CA ALA A 360 66.58 9.01 -14.19
C ALA A 360 65.54 9.52 -15.18
N HIS A 361 65.88 10.63 -15.84
CA HIS A 361 65.13 11.09 -16.99
C HIS A 361 64.98 9.97 -18.02
N ARG A 362 63.83 9.89 -18.70
CA ARG A 362 63.53 8.77 -19.60
C ARG A 362 64.57 8.58 -20.69
N GLN A 363 64.98 9.68 -21.32
CA GLN A 363 65.99 9.65 -22.38
C GLN A 363 67.35 9.20 -21.85
N HIS A 364 67.65 9.46 -20.57
CA HIS A 364 68.92 9.07 -19.97
C HIS A 364 69.03 7.56 -19.85
N TRP A 365 68.09 6.93 -19.15
CA TRP A 365 68.17 5.49 -18.92
C TRP A 365 67.89 4.70 -20.21
N GLN A 366 67.03 5.21 -21.12
CA GLN A 366 66.79 4.58 -22.41
C GLN A 366 68.04 4.63 -23.28
N ALA A 367 68.73 5.78 -23.36
CA ALA A 367 69.99 5.89 -24.10
C ALA A 367 71.06 4.94 -23.55
N LEU A 368 71.15 4.81 -22.22
CA LEU A 368 72.08 3.89 -21.56
C LEU A 368 71.73 2.42 -21.89
N ALA A 369 70.50 1.99 -21.66
CA ALA A 369 70.06 0.63 -21.92
C ALA A 369 70.17 0.28 -23.43
N TYR A 370 69.72 1.18 -24.30
CA TYR A 370 69.80 1.00 -25.75
C TYR A 370 71.26 0.97 -26.23
N GLY A 371 72.09 1.88 -25.73
CA GLY A 371 73.50 1.97 -26.10
C GLY A 371 74.28 0.70 -25.78
N HIS A 372 74.04 0.11 -24.61
CA HIS A 372 74.72 -1.12 -24.18
C HIS A 372 74.20 -2.38 -24.87
N LEU A 373 72.89 -2.47 -25.14
CA LEU A 373 72.29 -3.72 -25.60
C LEU A 373 72.05 -3.77 -27.11
N MET A 374 71.69 -2.65 -27.73
CA MET A 374 71.22 -2.64 -29.11
C MET A 374 72.35 -2.39 -30.12
N PHE A 375 73.36 -1.58 -29.76
CA PHE A 375 74.49 -1.35 -30.65
C PHE A 375 75.52 -2.47 -30.68
N ALA A 376 75.57 -3.28 -29.63
CA ALA A 376 76.62 -4.29 -29.52
C ALA A 376 76.35 -5.51 -30.41
N LYS A 377 75.08 -5.83 -30.73
CA LYS A 377 74.73 -7.15 -31.26
C LYS A 377 73.34 -7.21 -31.95
N LEU A 378 73.27 -6.88 -33.25
CA LEU A 378 72.10 -7.23 -34.08
C LEU A 378 71.88 -8.76 -34.06
N ASP A 379 70.61 -9.19 -34.12
CA ASP A 379 70.17 -10.60 -34.06
C ASP A 379 70.53 -11.35 -32.75
N SER A 380 70.97 -10.64 -31.70
CA SER A 380 71.20 -11.26 -30.39
C SER A 380 69.98 -11.22 -29.50
N ILE A 381 69.90 -12.22 -28.62
CA ILE A 381 68.85 -12.28 -27.58
C ILE A 381 69.37 -11.60 -26.31
N ALA A 382 68.59 -10.66 -25.80
CA ALA A 382 68.78 -10.01 -24.51
C ALA A 382 67.54 -10.16 -23.64
N THR A 383 67.66 -9.81 -22.35
CA THR A 383 66.57 -9.91 -21.38
C THR A 383 66.33 -8.59 -20.64
N ILE A 384 65.14 -8.42 -20.05
CA ILE A 384 64.84 -7.32 -19.11
C ILE A 384 65.87 -7.29 -17.97
N ASN A 385 66.36 -8.45 -17.52
CA ASN A 385 67.41 -8.52 -16.50
C ASN A 385 68.76 -7.96 -16.98
N ASP A 386 69.06 -8.05 -18.28
CA ASP A 386 70.25 -7.40 -18.84
C ASP A 386 70.09 -5.88 -18.86
N CYS A 387 68.90 -5.36 -19.22
CA CYS A 387 68.57 -3.94 -19.09
C CYS A 387 68.71 -3.47 -17.64
N LEU A 388 68.11 -4.19 -16.69
CA LEU A 388 68.18 -3.87 -15.26
C LEU A 388 69.62 -3.89 -14.73
N ARG A 389 70.45 -4.80 -15.21
CA ARG A 389 71.88 -4.89 -14.85
C ARG A 389 72.62 -3.64 -15.30
N VAL A 390 72.45 -3.23 -16.55
CA VAL A 390 73.03 -1.99 -17.09
C VAL A 390 72.59 -0.78 -16.27
N LEU A 391 71.29 -0.63 -16.00
CA LEU A 391 70.78 0.51 -15.23
C LEU A 391 71.20 0.50 -13.76
N SER A 392 71.47 -0.68 -13.19
CA SER A 392 71.90 -0.84 -11.80
C SER A 392 73.37 -0.48 -11.62
N THR A 393 74.22 -0.65 -12.65
CA THR A 393 75.62 -0.20 -12.62
C THR A 393 75.72 1.31 -12.37
N ASP A 394 74.78 2.10 -12.90
CA ASP A 394 74.69 3.55 -12.70
C ASP A 394 73.75 3.97 -11.55
N SER A 395 73.35 3.04 -10.68
CA SER A 395 72.44 3.30 -9.55
C SER A 395 71.09 3.94 -9.95
N LEU A 396 70.63 3.72 -11.18
CA LEU A 396 69.40 4.31 -11.70
C LEU A 396 68.15 3.53 -11.31
N VAL A 397 68.27 2.32 -10.74
CA VAL A 397 67.11 1.49 -10.34
C VAL A 397 66.75 1.74 -8.88
N SER A 398 65.53 2.23 -8.64
CA SER A 398 64.94 2.38 -7.28
C SER A 398 64.11 1.19 -6.83
N SER A 399 63.50 0.47 -7.77
CA SER A 399 62.73 -0.74 -7.51
C SER A 399 62.88 -1.65 -8.71
N ARG A 400 63.44 -2.83 -8.50
CA ARG A 400 63.75 -3.77 -9.59
C ARG A 400 62.51 -4.26 -10.31
N VAL A 401 61.41 -4.50 -9.57
CA VAL A 401 60.13 -4.93 -10.12
C VAL A 401 59.52 -3.81 -10.98
N ALA A 402 59.37 -2.61 -10.42
CA ALA A 402 58.77 -1.48 -11.14
C ALA A 402 59.62 -1.04 -12.33
N ALA A 403 60.95 -1.06 -12.20
CA ALA A 403 61.86 -0.81 -13.32
C ALA A 403 61.73 -1.90 -14.40
N GLY A 404 61.54 -3.16 -14.02
CA GLY A 404 61.29 -4.26 -14.95
C GLY A 404 60.04 -4.04 -15.78
N ASP A 405 58.94 -3.58 -15.16
CA ASP A 405 57.69 -3.24 -15.86
C ASP A 405 57.86 -2.04 -16.80
N THR A 406 58.55 -0.99 -16.33
CA THR A 406 58.90 0.18 -17.13
C THR A 406 59.73 -0.18 -18.36
N ILE A 407 60.73 -1.05 -18.17
CA ILE A 407 61.56 -1.57 -19.26
C ILE A 407 60.71 -2.43 -20.20
N ARG A 408 59.78 -3.23 -19.68
CA ARG A 408 58.85 -4.03 -20.50
C ARG A 408 57.98 -3.15 -21.39
N ASP A 409 57.38 -2.08 -20.86
CA ASP A 409 56.59 -1.12 -21.64
C ASP A 409 57.45 -0.44 -22.72
N TRP A 410 58.65 0.00 -22.35
CA TRP A 410 59.60 0.57 -23.31
C TRP A 410 60.00 -0.43 -24.41
N LEU A 411 60.28 -1.68 -24.06
CA LEU A 411 60.60 -2.74 -25.02
C LEU A 411 59.41 -3.07 -25.93
N GLN A 412 58.17 -2.98 -25.44
CA GLN A 412 56.97 -3.11 -26.28
C GLN A 412 56.86 -1.97 -27.31
N ARG A 413 57.28 -0.77 -26.96
CA ARG A 413 57.30 0.37 -27.88
C ARG A 413 58.45 0.27 -28.89
N LEU A 414 59.64 -0.10 -28.42
CA LEU A 414 60.75 -0.45 -29.31
C LEU A 414 60.38 -1.61 -30.23
N HIS A 415 59.62 -2.57 -29.71
CA HIS A 415 59.06 -3.63 -30.51
C HIS A 415 58.21 -3.00 -31.60
N ALA A 416 57.18 -2.21 -31.29
CA ALA A 416 56.33 -1.57 -32.30
C ALA A 416 57.11 -0.78 -33.38
N LEU A 417 58.23 -0.16 -33.02
CA LEU A 417 59.12 0.55 -33.96
C LEU A 417 60.09 -0.36 -34.75
N GLY A 418 60.07 -1.68 -34.51
CA GLY A 418 60.91 -2.67 -35.19
C GLY A 418 62.32 -2.80 -34.64
N HIS A 419 62.67 -2.12 -33.54
CA HIS A 419 64.02 -2.18 -32.95
C HIS A 419 64.28 -3.48 -32.17
N VAL A 420 63.21 -4.12 -31.69
CA VAL A 420 63.30 -5.44 -31.05
C VAL A 420 62.15 -6.36 -31.47
N ASP A 421 62.36 -7.67 -31.45
CA ASP A 421 61.31 -8.68 -31.53
C ASP A 421 61.12 -9.33 -30.15
N LEU A 422 59.92 -9.24 -29.58
CA LEU A 422 59.63 -9.82 -28.26
C LEU A 422 59.34 -11.31 -28.43
N VAL A 423 60.05 -12.15 -27.69
CA VAL A 423 59.88 -13.60 -27.80
C VAL A 423 58.65 -14.01 -26.98
N GLU A 424 57.56 -14.36 -27.68
CA GLU A 424 56.31 -14.81 -27.07
C GLU A 424 56.54 -15.97 -26.07
N GLY A 425 55.83 -15.93 -24.94
CA GLY A 425 55.91 -16.98 -23.91
C GLY A 425 57.16 -16.95 -23.04
N THR A 426 58.10 -16.02 -23.28
CA THR A 426 59.26 -15.84 -22.40
C THR A 426 59.19 -14.50 -21.70
N GLU A 427 59.22 -14.51 -20.36
CA GLU A 427 59.13 -13.28 -19.58
C GLU A 427 60.36 -12.40 -19.81
N GLY A 428 60.22 -11.42 -20.71
CA GLY A 428 61.19 -10.36 -20.90
C GLY A 428 62.40 -10.72 -21.75
N ARG A 429 62.36 -11.76 -22.60
CA ARG A 429 63.39 -11.96 -23.64
C ARG A 429 62.99 -11.24 -24.92
N PHE A 430 63.98 -10.67 -25.60
CA PHE A 430 63.78 -9.99 -26.87
C PHE A 430 65.02 -10.15 -27.75
N THR A 431 64.82 -10.13 -29.06
CA THR A 431 65.89 -10.15 -30.06
C THR A 431 66.08 -8.75 -30.59
N VAL A 432 67.32 -8.26 -30.69
CA VAL A 432 67.60 -6.95 -31.31
C VAL A 432 67.45 -7.09 -32.83
N THR A 433 66.59 -6.28 -33.44
CA THR A 433 66.25 -6.39 -34.86
C THR A 433 66.68 -5.16 -35.65
N ASP A 434 66.74 -5.33 -36.97
CA ASP A 434 66.85 -4.21 -37.90
C ASP A 434 65.45 -3.63 -38.19
N PRO A 435 65.15 -2.37 -37.81
CA PRO A 435 63.80 -1.81 -37.86
C PRO A 435 63.09 -1.90 -39.22
N PRO A 436 63.70 -1.50 -40.36
CA PRO A 436 63.04 -1.56 -41.66
C PRO A 436 62.64 -3.00 -42.03
N ARG A 437 63.49 -3.98 -41.72
CA ARG A 437 63.24 -5.39 -42.02
C ARG A 437 62.11 -5.96 -41.18
N GLU A 438 62.05 -5.59 -39.91
CA GLU A 438 61.07 -6.12 -38.96
C GLU A 438 59.69 -5.46 -39.12
N LEU A 439 59.64 -4.15 -39.38
CA LEU A 439 58.38 -3.44 -39.68
C LEU A 439 57.68 -4.05 -40.91
N LEU A 440 58.43 -4.36 -41.97
CA LEU A 440 57.89 -5.00 -43.17
C LEU A 440 57.30 -6.39 -42.86
N ARG A 441 57.98 -7.21 -42.04
CA ARG A 441 57.48 -8.53 -41.63
C ARG A 441 56.16 -8.45 -40.89
N ARG A 442 55.97 -7.39 -40.09
CA ARG A 442 54.77 -7.20 -39.26
C ARG A 442 53.60 -6.66 -40.00
N GLU A 443 53.81 -5.75 -40.95
CA GLU A 443 52.74 -5.27 -41.81
C GLU A 443 52.05 -6.44 -42.55
N VAL A 444 52.85 -7.38 -43.07
CA VAL A 444 52.36 -8.62 -43.69
C VAL A 444 51.55 -9.49 -42.70
N ARG A 445 51.96 -9.57 -41.43
CA ARG A 445 51.24 -10.34 -40.39
C ARG A 445 49.93 -9.65 -39.96
N ALA A 446 49.96 -8.34 -39.78
CA ALA A 446 48.82 -7.53 -39.34
C ALA A 446 47.69 -7.54 -40.38
N GLU A 447 48.03 -7.48 -41.67
CA GLU A 447 47.05 -7.55 -42.75
C GLU A 447 46.30 -8.90 -42.79
N ARG A 448 47.02 -10.01 -42.54
CA ARG A 448 46.41 -11.34 -42.43
C ARG A 448 45.42 -11.42 -41.26
N LEU A 449 45.78 -10.91 -40.09
CA LEU A 449 44.92 -10.92 -38.90
C LEU A 449 43.68 -10.04 -39.04
N ARG A 450 43.82 -8.84 -39.64
CA ARG A 450 42.68 -7.95 -39.92
C ARG A 450 41.66 -8.63 -40.84
N THR A 451 42.14 -9.32 -41.86
CA THR A 451 41.29 -10.09 -42.79
C THR A 451 40.54 -11.22 -42.06
N GLU A 452 41.19 -11.91 -41.13
CA GLU A 452 40.57 -13.00 -40.36
C GLU A 452 39.52 -12.51 -39.35
N GLN A 453 39.82 -11.43 -38.60
CA GLN A 453 38.87 -10.84 -37.64
C GLN A 453 37.61 -10.30 -38.34
N ALA A 454 37.77 -9.66 -39.50
CA ALA A 454 36.65 -9.18 -40.30
C ALA A 454 35.72 -10.33 -40.73
N ARG A 455 36.29 -11.47 -41.15
CA ARG A 455 35.51 -12.68 -41.50
C ARG A 455 34.75 -13.24 -40.30
N ARG A 456 35.36 -13.25 -39.12
CA ARG A 456 34.71 -13.74 -37.88
C ARG A 456 33.54 -12.86 -37.46
N LEU A 457 33.70 -11.53 -37.44
CA LEU A 457 32.62 -10.60 -37.07
C LEU A 457 31.44 -10.67 -38.04
N GLU A 458 31.72 -10.82 -39.35
CA GLU A 458 30.67 -11.00 -40.36
C GLU A 458 29.93 -12.34 -40.17
N GLN A 459 30.65 -13.41 -39.85
CA GLN A 459 30.04 -14.71 -39.52
C GLN A 459 29.13 -14.60 -38.29
N GLU A 460 29.61 -14.01 -37.20
CA GLU A 460 28.82 -13.82 -35.97
C GLU A 460 27.57 -12.96 -36.22
N ARG A 461 27.67 -11.93 -37.06
CA ARG A 461 26.52 -11.09 -37.45
C ARG A 461 25.47 -11.89 -38.23
N ARG A 462 25.91 -12.73 -39.19
CA ARG A 462 25.01 -13.60 -39.97
C ARG A 462 24.32 -14.63 -39.08
N GLU A 463 25.04 -15.28 -38.17
CA GLU A 463 24.49 -16.25 -37.23
C GLU A 463 23.44 -15.61 -36.30
N ARG A 464 23.70 -14.41 -35.77
CA ARG A 464 22.72 -13.66 -34.96
C ARG A 464 21.45 -13.31 -35.74
N GLN A 465 21.59 -12.89 -37.00
CA GLN A 465 20.43 -12.58 -37.85
C GLN A 465 19.59 -13.82 -38.18
N VAL A 466 20.23 -14.94 -38.47
CA VAL A 466 19.54 -16.23 -38.72
C VAL A 466 18.81 -16.68 -37.45
N ALA A 467 19.47 -16.63 -36.30
CA ALA A 467 18.86 -16.99 -35.02
C ALA A 467 17.66 -16.11 -34.64
N ALA A 468 17.75 -14.79 -34.88
CA ALA A 468 16.64 -13.87 -34.65
C ALA A 468 15.44 -14.17 -35.56
N LYS A 469 15.67 -14.39 -36.86
CA LYS A 469 14.62 -14.79 -37.82
C LYS A 469 13.94 -16.11 -37.41
N GLN A 470 14.71 -17.12 -37.03
CA GLN A 470 14.18 -18.41 -36.57
C GLN A 470 13.37 -18.29 -35.27
N ARG A 471 13.80 -17.45 -34.31
CA ARG A 471 13.03 -17.18 -33.08
C ARG A 471 11.68 -16.52 -33.41
N ARG A 472 11.68 -15.51 -34.29
CA ARG A 472 10.44 -14.84 -34.72
C ARG A 472 9.48 -15.81 -35.41
N HIS A 473 9.97 -16.60 -36.36
CA HIS A 473 9.14 -17.59 -37.06
C HIS A 473 8.52 -18.62 -36.11
N ARG A 474 9.28 -19.13 -35.13
CA ARG A 474 8.75 -20.07 -34.12
C ARG A 474 7.63 -19.44 -33.27
N ARG A 475 7.78 -18.18 -32.85
CA ARG A 475 6.75 -17.46 -32.09
C ARG A 475 5.48 -17.26 -32.93
N GLU A 476 5.62 -16.87 -34.20
CA GLU A 476 4.49 -16.70 -35.13
C GLU A 476 3.73 -18.02 -35.34
N GLN A 477 4.44 -19.13 -35.58
CA GLN A 477 3.82 -20.46 -35.70
C GLN A 477 3.11 -20.90 -34.41
N ALA A 478 3.71 -20.64 -33.24
CA ALA A 478 3.08 -20.92 -31.95
C ALA A 478 1.79 -20.11 -31.73
N TRP A 479 1.72 -18.87 -32.20
CA TRP A 479 0.49 -18.07 -32.17
C TRP A 479 -0.58 -18.62 -33.11
N LEU A 480 -0.21 -18.97 -34.35
CA LEU A 480 -1.15 -19.51 -35.33
C LEU A 480 -1.83 -20.80 -34.84
N GLY A 481 -1.11 -21.65 -34.11
CA GLY A 481 -1.62 -22.87 -33.49
C GLY A 481 -2.20 -22.70 -32.07
N SER A 482 -2.22 -21.49 -31.50
CA SER A 482 -2.66 -21.29 -30.11
C SER A 482 -4.19 -21.40 -29.97
N PRO A 483 -4.71 -22.17 -28.99
CA PRO A 483 -6.15 -22.16 -28.66
C PRO A 483 -6.68 -20.77 -28.33
N LEU A 484 -5.84 -19.90 -27.76
CA LEU A 484 -6.20 -18.52 -27.45
C LEU A 484 -6.60 -17.73 -28.71
N ARG A 485 -5.98 -18.02 -29.86
CA ARG A 485 -6.33 -17.39 -31.13
C ARG A 485 -7.76 -17.72 -31.53
N ALA A 486 -8.21 -18.96 -31.32
CA ALA A 486 -9.59 -19.35 -31.58
C ALA A 486 -10.57 -18.62 -30.64
N VAL A 487 -10.24 -18.52 -29.34
CA VAL A 487 -11.04 -17.77 -28.36
C VAL A 487 -11.19 -16.30 -28.75
N VAL A 488 -10.11 -15.66 -29.22
CA VAL A 488 -10.19 -14.27 -29.72
C VAL A 488 -11.11 -14.18 -30.94
N ILE A 489 -10.93 -15.07 -31.92
CA ILE A 489 -11.74 -15.06 -33.15
C ILE A 489 -13.22 -15.23 -32.82
N GLU A 490 -13.55 -16.17 -31.96
CA GLU A 490 -14.93 -16.40 -31.50
C GLU A 490 -15.48 -15.18 -30.77
N ARG A 491 -14.71 -14.64 -29.82
CA ARG A 491 -15.16 -13.55 -28.94
C ARG A 491 -15.31 -12.21 -29.65
N PHE A 492 -14.44 -11.90 -30.59
CA PHE A 492 -14.42 -10.63 -31.32
C PHE A 492 -14.94 -10.76 -32.76
N SER A 493 -15.56 -11.89 -33.11
CA SER A 493 -16.04 -12.19 -34.47
C SER A 493 -14.97 -12.02 -35.55
N GLY A 494 -13.72 -12.35 -35.21
CA GLY A 494 -12.52 -12.12 -36.04
C GLY A 494 -11.29 -11.80 -35.20
N LEU A 495 -10.13 -11.64 -35.86
CA LEU A 495 -8.95 -11.10 -35.20
C LEU A 495 -9.05 -9.58 -35.22
N PRO A 496 -9.21 -8.92 -34.05
CA PRO A 496 -9.34 -7.47 -34.03
C PRO A 496 -8.01 -6.82 -34.40
N GLU A 497 -8.06 -5.74 -35.19
CA GLU A 497 -6.86 -4.99 -35.59
C GLU A 497 -6.07 -4.49 -34.37
N LEU A 498 -6.75 -4.31 -33.24
CA LEU A 498 -6.18 -4.04 -31.92
C LEU A 498 -4.96 -4.94 -31.59
N LEU A 499 -4.95 -6.22 -31.99
CA LEU A 499 -3.81 -7.11 -31.71
C LEU A 499 -2.56 -6.76 -32.52
N THR A 500 -2.72 -6.04 -33.62
CA THR A 500 -1.65 -5.65 -34.54
C THR A 500 -1.14 -4.23 -34.30
N LEU A 501 -1.78 -3.43 -33.44
CA LEU A 501 -1.43 -2.03 -33.19
C LEU A 501 -0.05 -1.84 -32.53
N GLY A 502 0.64 -0.77 -32.90
CA GLY A 502 1.92 -0.34 -32.31
C GLY A 502 3.18 -0.76 -33.09
N SER A 503 4.32 -0.12 -32.80
CA SER A 503 5.55 -0.28 -33.59
C SER A 503 6.15 -1.70 -33.53
N SER A 504 6.76 -2.12 -34.63
CA SER A 504 7.36 -3.44 -34.86
C SER A 504 8.67 -3.69 -34.10
N ASN A 505 9.02 -2.89 -33.08
CA ASN A 505 10.26 -3.09 -32.33
C ASN A 505 10.06 -4.21 -31.27
N THR A 506 10.00 -5.44 -31.77
CA THR A 506 9.51 -6.67 -31.12
C THR A 506 10.43 -7.27 -30.08
N ASP A 507 11.69 -6.83 -30.03
CA ASP A 507 12.74 -7.63 -29.38
C ASP A 507 12.84 -7.39 -27.87
N ASN A 508 12.10 -6.41 -27.34
CA ASN A 508 12.14 -6.07 -25.91
C ASN A 508 10.75 -5.83 -25.30
N THR A 509 9.78 -6.70 -25.60
CA THR A 509 8.47 -6.68 -24.91
C THR A 509 8.51 -7.37 -23.55
N GLY A 510 9.64 -7.96 -23.16
CA GLY A 510 9.76 -8.69 -21.90
C GLY A 510 8.99 -10.01 -21.85
N VAL A 511 8.52 -10.54 -22.98
CA VAL A 511 7.85 -11.85 -23.08
C VAL A 511 8.43 -12.68 -24.23
N ASP A 512 8.47 -14.01 -24.07
CA ASP A 512 9.00 -14.93 -25.10
C ASP A 512 7.87 -15.56 -25.95
N VAL A 513 6.92 -14.74 -26.38
CA VAL A 513 5.79 -15.15 -27.25
C VAL A 513 5.58 -14.13 -28.37
N ALA A 514 4.75 -14.47 -29.37
CA ALA A 514 4.35 -13.52 -30.41
C ALA A 514 3.61 -12.31 -29.81
N LEU A 515 3.64 -11.16 -30.50
CA LEU A 515 3.01 -9.93 -30.02
C LEU A 515 1.50 -10.11 -29.84
N GLU A 516 0.89 -10.72 -30.85
CA GLU A 516 -0.53 -11.00 -30.93
C GLU A 516 -0.98 -11.90 -29.76
N HIS A 517 -0.11 -12.80 -29.30
CA HIS A 517 -0.43 -13.73 -28.22
C HIS A 517 -0.63 -12.99 -26.88
N TRP A 518 0.36 -12.21 -26.43
CA TRP A 518 0.21 -11.52 -25.14
C TRP A 518 -0.83 -10.39 -25.21
N ARG A 519 -1.00 -9.75 -26.38
CA ARG A 519 -2.06 -8.75 -26.62
C ARG A 519 -3.45 -9.39 -26.56
N ALA A 520 -3.60 -10.61 -27.08
CA ALA A 520 -4.84 -11.37 -26.98
C ALA A 520 -5.21 -11.66 -25.53
N LEU A 521 -4.24 -12.08 -24.71
CA LEU A 521 -4.44 -12.26 -23.26
C LEU A 521 -4.90 -10.97 -22.58
N ALA A 522 -4.26 -9.85 -22.89
CA ALA A 522 -4.65 -8.55 -22.36
C ALA A 522 -6.07 -8.15 -22.81
N ALA A 523 -6.38 -8.28 -24.10
CA ALA A 523 -7.68 -7.91 -24.67
C ALA A 523 -8.84 -8.73 -24.09
N ILE A 524 -8.65 -10.05 -23.92
CA ILE A 524 -9.66 -10.91 -23.29
C ILE A 524 -9.92 -10.47 -21.85
N ARG A 525 -8.86 -10.19 -21.07
CA ARG A 525 -9.02 -9.74 -19.69
C ARG A 525 -9.67 -8.38 -19.55
N ILE A 526 -9.33 -7.45 -20.43
CA ILE A 526 -10.00 -6.16 -20.52
C ILE A 526 -11.51 -6.36 -20.74
N ALA A 527 -11.87 -7.27 -21.65
CA ALA A 527 -13.26 -7.58 -21.94
C ALA A 527 -13.98 -8.32 -20.79
N ASP A 528 -13.27 -9.09 -19.97
CA ASP A 528 -13.83 -9.83 -18.82
C ASP A 528 -14.02 -8.97 -17.56
N LEU A 529 -13.14 -7.99 -17.32
CA LEU A 529 -13.00 -7.31 -16.02
C LEU A 529 -13.54 -5.86 -16.00
N ALA A 530 -14.09 -5.36 -17.11
CA ALA A 530 -14.69 -4.03 -17.14
C ALA A 530 -15.85 -3.93 -16.11
N PRO A 531 -15.90 -2.86 -15.28
CA PRO A 531 -15.23 -1.56 -15.46
C PRO A 531 -13.96 -1.29 -14.61
N ARG A 532 -13.39 -2.24 -13.86
CA ARG A 532 -12.26 -1.98 -12.92
C ARG A 532 -10.98 -2.70 -13.34
N PHE A 533 -10.34 -2.21 -14.41
CA PHE A 533 -9.18 -2.86 -15.01
C PHE A 533 -7.96 -1.94 -15.11
N GLY A 534 -6.75 -2.42 -14.79
CA GLY A 534 -5.48 -1.67 -14.93
C GLY A 534 -4.32 -2.47 -15.56
N ILE A 535 -3.19 -1.78 -15.80
CA ILE A 535 -1.98 -2.38 -16.40
C ILE A 535 -1.45 -3.56 -15.57
N GLU A 536 -1.52 -3.48 -14.24
CA GLU A 536 -1.06 -4.56 -13.38
C GLU A 536 -1.92 -5.82 -13.52
N ASP A 537 -3.20 -5.69 -13.88
CA ASP A 537 -4.08 -6.83 -14.16
C ASP A 537 -3.69 -7.50 -15.50
N CYS A 538 -3.35 -6.71 -16.53
CA CYS A 538 -2.73 -7.22 -17.76
C CYS A 538 -1.45 -7.99 -17.44
N VAL A 539 -0.53 -7.38 -16.70
CA VAL A 539 0.77 -7.98 -16.35
C VAL A 539 0.55 -9.28 -15.57
N ALA A 540 -0.32 -9.29 -14.56
CA ALA A 540 -0.63 -10.46 -13.77
C ALA A 540 -1.29 -11.57 -14.58
N SER A 541 -2.16 -11.25 -15.54
CA SER A 541 -2.74 -12.26 -16.44
C SER A 541 -1.72 -12.81 -17.42
N ILE A 542 -0.91 -11.97 -18.04
CA ILE A 542 0.11 -12.41 -19.00
C ILE A 542 1.14 -13.28 -18.30
N LYS A 543 1.60 -12.89 -17.11
CA LYS A 543 2.56 -13.68 -16.31
C LYS A 543 2.06 -15.08 -15.93
N ARG A 544 0.74 -15.28 -15.84
CA ARG A 544 0.16 -16.59 -15.52
C ARG A 544 0.19 -17.55 -16.71
N GLU A 545 0.07 -17.01 -17.92
CA GLU A 545 -0.14 -17.80 -19.13
C GLU A 545 1.12 -17.93 -20.00
N VAL A 546 2.04 -16.96 -19.93
CA VAL A 546 3.25 -16.95 -20.77
C VAL A 546 4.52 -16.60 -19.98
N PRO A 547 5.70 -17.14 -20.38
CA PRO A 547 6.98 -16.80 -19.77
C PRO A 547 7.34 -15.32 -19.98
N VAL A 548 7.62 -14.62 -18.87
CA VAL A 548 8.01 -13.21 -18.85
C VAL A 548 9.51 -13.09 -18.55
N THR A 549 10.27 -12.54 -19.49
CA THR A 549 11.72 -12.30 -19.37
C THR A 549 12.05 -10.99 -18.66
N SER A 550 11.16 -9.98 -18.72
CA SER A 550 11.32 -8.69 -18.06
C SER A 550 9.96 -8.05 -17.77
N VAL A 551 9.58 -7.95 -16.49
CA VAL A 551 8.31 -7.34 -16.08
C VAL A 551 8.28 -5.84 -16.41
N GLY A 552 9.42 -5.14 -16.30
CA GLY A 552 9.51 -3.72 -16.65
C GLY A 552 9.26 -3.48 -18.13
N SER A 553 9.89 -4.28 -19.00
CA SER A 553 9.68 -4.21 -20.44
C SER A 553 8.25 -4.56 -20.83
N LEU A 554 7.64 -5.56 -20.18
CA LEU A 554 6.25 -5.95 -20.42
C LEU A 554 5.27 -4.84 -20.02
N ARG A 555 5.47 -4.21 -18.86
CA ARG A 555 4.66 -3.08 -18.41
C ARG A 555 4.70 -1.93 -19.41
N THR A 556 5.89 -1.57 -19.90
CA THR A 556 6.05 -0.54 -20.93
C THR A 556 5.36 -0.95 -22.23
N ALA A 557 5.53 -2.19 -22.69
CA ALA A 557 4.88 -2.69 -23.90
C ALA A 557 3.35 -2.68 -23.82
N ILE A 558 2.76 -3.07 -22.68
CA ILE A 558 1.31 -3.02 -22.46
C ILE A 558 0.82 -1.58 -22.48
N ARG A 559 1.51 -0.67 -21.78
CA ARG A 559 1.16 0.75 -21.76
C ARG A 559 1.15 1.33 -23.17
N ASP A 560 2.24 1.13 -23.91
CA ASP A 560 2.41 1.73 -25.23
C ASP A 560 1.39 1.16 -26.23
N TRP A 561 1.05 -0.13 -26.10
CA TRP A 561 -0.04 -0.77 -26.86
C TRP A 561 -1.42 -0.21 -26.51
N LEU A 562 -1.74 -0.01 -25.23
CA LEU A 562 -3.01 0.59 -24.80
C LEU A 562 -3.15 2.04 -25.25
N LEU A 563 -2.05 2.81 -25.25
CA LEU A 563 -2.03 4.17 -25.79
C LEU A 563 -2.27 4.19 -27.30
N ALA A 564 -1.66 3.27 -28.05
CA ALA A 564 -1.94 3.11 -29.49
C ALA A 564 -3.40 2.72 -29.74
N ALA A 565 -3.93 1.77 -28.96
CA ALA A 565 -5.34 1.38 -29.00
C ALA A 565 -6.29 2.55 -28.71
N GLN A 566 -5.92 3.41 -27.77
CA GLN A 566 -6.70 4.60 -27.44
C GLN A 566 -6.69 5.62 -28.58
N HIS A 567 -5.51 5.90 -29.13
CA HIS A 567 -5.34 6.81 -30.26
C HIS A 567 -6.20 6.39 -31.46
N ASP A 568 -6.27 5.09 -31.73
CA ASP A 568 -7.01 4.53 -32.87
C ASP A 568 -8.50 4.25 -32.53
N GLY A 569 -9.00 4.76 -31.40
CA GLY A 569 -10.42 4.71 -31.03
C GLY A 569 -10.92 3.38 -30.47
N TRP A 570 -10.08 2.35 -30.37
CA TRP A 570 -10.47 1.03 -29.86
C TRP A 570 -10.86 1.06 -28.38
N VAL A 571 -10.23 1.92 -27.58
CA VAL A 571 -10.52 2.03 -26.14
C VAL A 571 -11.90 2.64 -25.89
N LEU A 572 -12.42 3.47 -26.81
CA LEU A 572 -13.78 4.02 -26.72
C LEU A 572 -14.87 3.02 -27.12
N ALA A 573 -14.52 2.04 -27.98
CA ALA A 573 -15.42 0.97 -28.41
C ALA A 573 -15.47 -0.22 -27.42
N LEU A 574 -14.44 -0.38 -26.60
CA LEU A 574 -14.46 -1.29 -25.44
C LEU A 574 -15.33 -0.67 -24.33
N PRO A 575 -15.94 -1.48 -23.43
CA PRO A 575 -16.71 -1.00 -22.28
C PRO A 575 -15.81 -0.37 -21.19
N LEU A 576 -14.83 0.45 -21.60
CA LEU A 576 -13.86 1.17 -20.78
C LEU A 576 -14.25 2.65 -20.61
N GLY A 577 -15.50 3.00 -20.94
CA GLY A 577 -16.03 4.35 -20.85
C GLY A 577 -15.73 5.02 -19.51
N ARG A 578 -14.97 6.12 -19.61
CA ARG A 578 -14.69 7.18 -18.61
C ARG A 578 -13.69 6.94 -17.47
N TYR A 579 -13.25 5.72 -17.14
CA TYR A 579 -12.48 5.53 -15.89
C TYR A 579 -10.95 5.47 -16.01
N LEU A 580 -10.36 5.35 -17.21
CA LEU A 580 -8.92 5.06 -17.32
C LEU A 580 -8.03 6.23 -17.74
N VAL A 581 -8.56 7.33 -18.28
CA VAL A 581 -7.72 8.26 -19.06
C VAL A 581 -7.21 9.46 -18.26
N GLN A 582 -7.82 9.86 -17.14
CA GLN A 582 -7.46 11.16 -16.51
C GLN A 582 -6.60 11.12 -15.24
N GLU A 583 -6.59 10.06 -14.42
CA GLU A 583 -5.92 10.16 -13.10
C GLU A 583 -4.58 9.42 -12.95
N ARG A 584 -4.18 8.53 -13.88
CA ARG A 584 -2.93 7.74 -13.71
C ARG A 584 -1.92 7.80 -14.84
N PHE A 585 -2.24 8.41 -15.99
CA PHE A 585 -1.31 8.45 -17.13
C PHE A 585 -0.52 9.75 -17.25
N THR A 586 -1.00 10.86 -16.70
CA THR A 586 -0.35 12.18 -16.80
C THR A 586 0.42 12.61 -15.54
N SER A 587 0.31 11.90 -14.42
CA SER A 587 0.89 12.34 -13.14
C SER A 587 2.41 12.12 -12.98
N LEU A 588 3.15 11.89 -14.07
CA LEU A 588 4.60 11.71 -14.03
C LEU A 588 5.40 12.84 -14.69
N ASP A 589 4.74 13.80 -15.36
CA ASP A 589 5.40 15.01 -15.84
C ASP A 589 4.79 16.26 -15.18
N ALA A 590 5.59 16.86 -14.29
CA ALA A 590 5.46 18.20 -13.69
C ALA A 590 4.08 18.61 -13.12
N ALA A 591 3.86 18.34 -11.83
CA ALA A 591 2.88 19.12 -11.07
C ALA A 591 3.37 20.59 -10.99
N PRO A 592 2.55 21.59 -11.37
CA PRO A 592 2.88 22.98 -11.05
C PRO A 592 2.94 23.15 -9.53
N PRO A 593 3.79 24.05 -9.00
CA PRO A 593 3.86 24.31 -7.57
C PRO A 593 2.48 24.73 -7.04
N PRO A 594 2.11 24.32 -5.81
CA PRO A 594 0.83 24.71 -5.23
C PRO A 594 0.74 26.25 -5.17
N PRO A 595 -0.45 26.83 -5.39
CA PRO A 595 -0.65 28.26 -5.23
C PRO A 595 -0.23 28.67 -3.81
N PRO A 596 0.38 29.86 -3.63
CA PRO A 596 0.75 30.34 -2.31
C PRO A 596 -0.49 30.40 -1.43
N ALA A 597 -0.37 29.86 -0.22
CA ALA A 597 -1.44 29.90 0.77
C ALA A 597 -1.93 31.34 0.94
N PRO A 598 -3.25 31.60 0.98
CA PRO A 598 -3.74 32.94 1.23
C PRO A 598 -3.22 33.44 2.59
N PRO A 599 -2.89 34.74 2.71
CA PRO A 599 -2.39 35.29 3.96
C PRO A 599 -3.42 35.08 5.05
N ILE A 600 -2.99 34.40 6.13
CA ILE A 600 -3.77 34.29 7.36
C ILE A 600 -3.82 35.69 7.97
N VAL A 601 -4.91 36.40 7.72
CA VAL A 601 -5.27 37.62 8.45
C VAL A 601 -5.67 37.18 9.85
N ARG A 602 -4.75 37.35 10.80
CA ARG A 602 -5.05 37.33 12.23
C ARG A 602 -5.73 38.63 12.59
N ASP A 603 -7.05 38.71 12.40
CA ASP A 603 -7.86 39.69 13.12
C ASP A 603 -8.57 38.98 14.28
N VAL A 604 -8.06 39.29 15.46
CA VAL A 604 -8.68 39.04 16.75
C VAL A 604 -9.86 40.01 16.88
N VAL A 605 -11.08 39.52 16.75
CA VAL A 605 -12.27 40.17 17.33
C VAL A 605 -13.00 39.15 18.17
N GLY A 606 -13.07 39.45 19.47
CA GLY A 606 -13.59 38.56 20.50
C GLY A 606 -15.10 38.31 20.37
N ILE A 607 -15.46 37.05 20.57
CA ILE A 607 -16.79 36.67 21.05
C ILE A 607 -16.56 35.93 22.37
N ALA A 608 -16.80 36.65 23.47
CA ALA A 608 -16.88 36.09 24.80
C ALA A 608 -18.17 35.27 24.90
N GLY A 609 -18.09 33.98 24.57
CA GLY A 609 -19.07 32.97 24.98
C GLY A 609 -18.49 32.17 26.13
N GLN A 610 -18.97 32.39 27.35
CA GLN A 610 -18.61 31.61 28.53
C GLN A 610 -19.01 30.14 28.32
N ILE A 611 -18.03 29.30 28.02
CA ILE A 611 -18.14 27.86 28.24
C ILE A 611 -18.07 27.67 29.75
N HIS A 612 -19.17 27.25 30.38
CA HIS A 612 -19.16 26.75 31.75
C HIS A 612 -18.34 25.46 31.78
N LEU A 613 -17.02 25.59 32.01
CA LEU A 613 -16.18 24.48 32.43
C LEU A 613 -16.65 24.06 33.81
N GLY A 614 -17.06 22.79 33.95
CA GLY A 614 -17.36 22.19 35.24
C GLY A 614 -16.18 22.30 36.22
N PRO A 615 -16.39 22.06 37.53
CA PRO A 615 -15.39 22.28 38.55
C PRO A 615 -14.12 21.47 38.23
N VAL A 616 -13.02 22.19 38.01
CA VAL A 616 -11.69 21.60 37.82
C VAL A 616 -11.29 20.88 39.11
N ALA A 617 -11.00 19.58 39.01
CA ALA A 617 -10.55 18.80 40.15
C ALA A 617 -9.18 19.34 40.61
N THR A 618 -9.14 19.99 41.77
CA THR A 618 -7.89 20.52 42.35
C THR A 618 -7.12 19.48 43.15
N HIS A 619 -7.73 18.33 43.43
CA HIS A 619 -7.16 17.27 44.27
C HIS A 619 -7.36 15.89 43.63
N CYS A 620 -6.36 15.03 43.78
CA CYS A 620 -6.40 13.65 43.33
C CYS A 620 -7.50 12.88 44.09
N ARG A 621 -8.41 12.21 43.38
CA ARG A 621 -9.54 11.48 43.96
C ARG A 621 -9.12 10.29 44.83
N ILE A 622 -7.89 9.79 44.68
CA ILE A 622 -7.38 8.61 45.39
C ILE A 622 -6.60 9.01 46.65
N CYS A 623 -5.67 9.96 46.53
CA CYS A 623 -4.79 10.32 47.66
C CYS A 623 -5.14 11.66 48.33
N HIS A 624 -6.13 12.38 47.79
CA HIS A 624 -6.59 13.70 48.25
C HIS A 624 -5.51 14.78 48.31
N ARG A 625 -4.34 14.58 47.68
CA ARG A 625 -3.31 15.62 47.54
C ARG A 625 -3.60 16.53 46.34
N PRO A 626 -3.16 17.80 46.35
CA PRO A 626 -3.32 18.71 45.22
C PRO A 626 -2.75 18.11 43.93
N LEU A 627 -3.49 18.17 42.84
CA LEU A 627 -2.96 17.85 41.51
C LEU A 627 -2.01 18.96 41.09
N ASP A 628 -0.94 18.61 40.39
CA ASP A 628 -0.11 19.67 39.79
C ASP A 628 -0.93 20.47 38.76
N GLU A 629 -0.52 21.70 38.53
CA GLU A 629 -1.24 22.66 37.69
C GLU A 629 -1.47 22.13 36.26
N PHE A 630 -0.55 21.30 35.76
CA PHE A 630 -0.65 20.66 34.46
C PHE A 630 -1.72 19.57 34.43
N LEU A 631 -1.77 18.68 35.44
CA LEU A 631 -2.78 17.64 35.56
C LEU A 631 -4.19 18.21 35.81
N ALA A 632 -4.28 19.26 36.63
CA ALA A 632 -5.55 19.94 36.90
C ALA A 632 -6.12 20.60 35.63
N THR A 633 -5.28 21.27 34.82
CA THR A 633 -5.71 21.91 33.57
C THR A 633 -6.10 20.91 32.47
N GLN A 634 -5.63 19.66 32.54
CA GLN A 634 -6.03 18.59 31.61
C GLN A 634 -7.27 17.79 32.05
N GLY A 635 -7.93 18.17 33.15
CA GLY A 635 -9.13 17.46 33.65
C GLY A 635 -8.82 16.07 34.21
N VAL A 636 -7.55 15.78 34.51
CA VAL A 636 -7.14 14.50 35.10
C VAL A 636 -7.50 14.51 36.59
N THR A 637 -8.14 13.45 37.08
CA THR A 637 -8.62 13.41 38.47
C THR A 637 -7.70 12.64 39.43
N THR A 638 -6.54 12.15 38.97
CA THR A 638 -5.59 11.35 39.77
C THR A 638 -4.12 11.65 39.43
N HIS A 639 -3.19 11.50 40.40
CA HIS A 639 -1.75 11.60 40.13
C HIS A 639 -1.23 10.40 39.35
N THR A 640 -0.22 10.62 38.52
CA THR A 640 0.58 9.56 37.91
C THR A 640 1.22 8.68 39.00
N GLY A 641 0.73 7.45 39.16
CA GLY A 641 1.18 6.50 40.20
C GLY A 641 0.18 6.25 41.33
N CYS A 642 -0.91 7.02 41.42
CA CYS A 642 -2.08 6.64 42.21
C CYS A 642 -2.93 5.65 41.40
N ALA A 643 -2.46 4.42 41.27
CA ALA A 643 -3.29 3.31 40.78
C ALA A 643 -3.82 2.52 41.99
N GLU A 644 -5.10 2.15 41.98
CA GLU A 644 -5.61 1.12 42.86
C GLU A 644 -4.91 -0.21 42.53
N ILE A 645 -3.88 -0.55 43.30
CA ILE A 645 -3.28 -1.88 43.28
C ILE A 645 -3.40 -2.45 44.69
N PRO A 646 -4.30 -3.42 44.93
CA PRO A 646 -4.32 -4.18 46.17
C PRO A 646 -3.03 -5.01 46.24
N GLY A 647 -2.17 -4.68 47.20
CA GLY A 647 -1.08 -5.56 47.64
C GLY A 647 0.14 -5.64 46.72
N ARG A 648 1.03 -4.65 46.79
CA ARG A 648 2.49 -4.88 46.75
C ARG A 648 3.25 -3.60 47.10
N SER A 649 3.88 -3.59 48.28
CA SER A 649 4.88 -2.60 48.66
C SER A 649 6.17 -2.84 47.88
N VAL A 650 6.70 -1.83 47.20
CA VAL A 650 8.09 -1.83 46.74
C VAL A 650 8.76 -0.57 47.26
N GLY A 651 9.70 -0.78 48.18
CA GLY A 651 10.59 0.25 48.69
C GLY A 651 11.61 0.68 47.64
N VAL A 652 11.89 1.97 47.64
CA VAL A 652 13.01 2.57 46.90
C VAL A 652 14.29 2.42 47.73
N PRO A 653 15.43 2.14 47.09
CA PRO A 653 16.62 2.91 47.46
C PRO A 653 17.34 3.49 46.26
N ALA A 654 17.89 4.69 46.50
CA ALA A 654 18.65 5.48 45.58
C ALA A 654 20.10 4.97 45.38
N ALA A 655 20.59 5.23 44.17
CA ALA A 655 21.98 5.48 43.76
C ALA A 655 23.06 4.39 43.99
N SER A 656 23.53 3.78 42.89
CA SER A 656 24.99 3.59 42.70
C SER A 656 25.36 3.44 41.21
N ARG A 657 26.65 3.66 40.96
CA ARG A 657 27.29 3.95 39.67
C ARG A 657 27.44 2.73 38.76
N ARG A 658 27.34 2.99 37.44
CA ARG A 658 27.90 2.27 36.28
C ARG A 658 28.29 0.80 36.49
N GLY A 659 27.35 -0.08 36.23
CA GLY A 659 27.56 -1.45 35.73
C GLY A 659 26.31 -1.86 34.97
N ARG A 660 26.42 -2.30 33.71
CA ARG A 660 25.25 -2.77 32.94
C ARG A 660 24.74 -4.06 33.60
N LEU A 661 23.67 -3.94 34.39
CA LEU A 661 22.94 -5.08 34.92
C LEU A 661 22.38 -5.89 33.75
N ARG A 662 22.69 -7.19 33.70
CA ARG A 662 22.10 -8.13 32.73
C ARG A 662 20.83 -8.69 33.35
N THR A 663 19.75 -8.76 32.57
CA THR A 663 18.48 -9.37 32.98
C THR A 663 18.28 -10.71 32.27
N CYS A 664 17.69 -11.67 32.96
CA CYS A 664 17.31 -12.98 32.45
C CYS A 664 16.28 -12.81 31.33
N LYS A 665 16.50 -13.40 30.15
CA LYS A 665 15.59 -13.27 29.01
C LYS A 665 14.23 -13.95 29.20
N GLY A 666 14.12 -14.89 30.14
CA GLY A 666 12.86 -15.62 30.40
C GLY A 666 11.92 -14.93 31.38
N CYS A 667 12.45 -14.24 32.41
CA CYS A 667 11.65 -13.69 33.51
C CYS A 667 11.96 -12.23 33.87
N ALA A 668 12.92 -11.59 33.18
CA ALA A 668 13.40 -10.23 33.40
C ALA A 668 14.09 -9.94 34.75
N ASN A 669 14.31 -10.94 35.62
CA ASN A 669 15.08 -10.76 36.84
C ASN A 669 16.57 -10.50 36.56
N THR A 670 17.21 -9.70 37.41
CA THR A 670 18.64 -9.39 37.34
C THR A 670 19.50 -10.65 37.55
N LEU A 671 20.44 -10.91 36.65
CA LEU A 671 21.38 -12.03 36.78
C LEU A 671 22.54 -11.66 37.72
N PRO A 672 22.99 -12.57 38.61
CA PRO A 672 24.18 -12.37 39.41
C PRO A 672 25.41 -12.10 38.54
N THR A 673 26.28 -11.19 38.97
CA THR A 673 27.57 -10.93 38.32
C THR A 673 28.45 -12.18 38.35
N GLY A 674 28.77 -12.71 37.17
CA GLY A 674 29.64 -13.89 37.00
C GLY A 674 28.98 -15.09 36.31
N LEU A 675 27.67 -15.07 36.08
CA LEU A 675 26.97 -16.13 35.35
C LEU A 675 27.12 -15.93 33.82
N GLU A 676 27.77 -16.91 33.17
CA GLU A 676 27.81 -17.00 31.70
C GLU A 676 26.54 -17.71 31.20
N GLY A 677 25.53 -16.93 30.81
CA GLY A 677 24.28 -17.45 30.26
C GLY A 677 23.20 -16.38 30.14
N ALA A 678 22.20 -16.60 29.29
CA ALA A 678 21.05 -15.68 29.12
C ALA A 678 19.90 -15.95 30.12
N TYR A 679 20.03 -17.01 30.93
CA TYR A 679 19.04 -17.53 31.86
C TYR A 679 19.71 -17.93 33.17
N HIS A 680 18.98 -17.90 34.28
CA HIS A 680 19.43 -18.47 35.57
C HIS A 680 18.87 -19.88 35.75
N ASP A 681 19.43 -20.64 36.70
CA ASP A 681 18.91 -21.95 37.07
C ASP A 681 17.42 -21.84 37.47
N GLY A 682 16.60 -22.69 36.85
CA GLY A 682 15.14 -22.69 36.99
C GLY A 682 14.37 -21.85 35.95
N CYS A 683 15.04 -21.15 35.03
CA CYS A 683 14.40 -20.41 33.95
C CYS A 683 14.66 -21.11 32.59
N THR A 684 13.72 -21.91 32.09
CA THR A 684 13.84 -22.59 30.80
C THR A 684 13.36 -21.72 29.63
N PRO A 685 13.94 -21.86 28.42
CA PRO A 685 13.51 -21.13 27.23
C PRO A 685 12.04 -21.43 26.89
N TRP A 686 11.31 -20.39 26.50
CA TRP A 686 9.87 -20.43 26.19
C TRP A 686 9.49 -21.49 25.12
N GLU A 687 10.44 -21.92 24.29
CA GLU A 687 10.27 -22.98 23.29
C GLU A 687 9.99 -24.38 23.89
N GLN A 688 10.43 -24.68 25.13
CA GLN A 688 10.17 -26.00 25.74
C GLN A 688 8.77 -26.12 26.38
N HIS A 689 8.09 -25.01 26.68
CA HIS A 689 6.71 -25.03 27.19
C HIS A 689 5.69 -25.42 26.09
N ARG A 690 6.01 -25.18 24.82
CA ARG A 690 5.12 -25.47 23.68
C ARG A 690 5.00 -26.97 23.38
N VAL A 691 6.05 -27.75 23.66
CA VAL A 691 6.07 -29.21 23.44
C VAL A 691 5.31 -29.97 24.53
N ARG A 692 5.25 -29.45 25.76
CA ARG A 692 4.54 -30.10 26.87
C ARG A 692 3.02 -29.93 26.80
N HIS A 693 2.54 -28.85 26.18
CA HIS A 693 1.10 -28.62 26.00
C HIS A 693 0.51 -29.35 24.79
N GLN A 694 1.32 -29.76 23.81
CA GLN A 694 0.89 -30.55 22.64
C GLN A 694 0.81 -32.06 22.89
N LEU A 695 1.36 -32.57 24.00
CA LEU A 695 1.34 -34.00 24.33
C LEU A 695 0.29 -34.40 25.38
N MET A 696 -0.48 -33.45 25.93
CA MET A 696 -1.55 -33.74 26.92
C MET A 696 -2.98 -33.73 26.36
N GLU A 697 -3.18 -33.53 25.05
CA GLU A 697 -4.52 -33.49 24.42
C GLU A 697 -4.87 -34.74 23.58
N SER A 698 -4.18 -35.86 23.77
CA SER A 698 -4.41 -37.08 22.96
C SER A 698 -4.61 -38.38 23.74
N GLU A 699 -5.32 -38.34 24.88
CA GLU A 699 -5.83 -39.56 25.52
C GLU A 699 -7.37 -39.60 25.53
N PRO A 700 -8.01 -40.67 25.03
CA PRO A 700 -9.44 -40.82 25.07
C PRO A 700 -9.92 -41.25 26.47
N ARG A 701 -10.95 -40.56 26.98
CA ARG A 701 -11.70 -40.97 28.16
C ARG A 701 -12.23 -42.40 28.00
N ARG A 702 -11.73 -43.33 28.81
CA ARG A 702 -12.43 -44.58 29.12
C ARG A 702 -13.42 -44.34 30.25
N VAL A 703 -14.63 -44.82 30.00
CA VAL A 703 -15.76 -44.88 30.90
C VAL A 703 -15.75 -46.26 31.58
N ASP A 704 -16.29 -46.27 32.80
CA ASP A 704 -16.87 -47.37 33.57
C ASP A 704 -16.09 -48.12 34.67
N GLU A 705 -16.70 -47.99 35.86
CA GLU A 705 -17.24 -49.05 36.73
C GLU A 705 -16.38 -49.71 37.83
N THR A 706 -16.82 -49.39 39.06
CA THR A 706 -17.16 -50.29 40.17
C THR A 706 -16.09 -50.94 41.07
N THR A 707 -16.41 -50.81 42.37
CA THR A 707 -16.32 -51.78 43.48
C THR A 707 -15.02 -52.03 44.26
N ASP A 708 -15.19 -51.86 45.58
CA ASP A 708 -14.67 -52.66 46.71
C ASP A 708 -13.16 -52.83 46.92
N LYS A 709 -12.60 -52.07 47.85
CA LYS A 709 -12.30 -52.50 49.25
C LYS A 709 -11.50 -51.43 50.00
#